data_AF-A0A7C6JTJ3-F1
#
_entry.id   AF-A0A7C6JTJ3-F1
#
_cell.length_a   1.000
_cell.length_b   1.000
_cell.length_c   1.000
_cell.angle_alpha   90.00
_cell.angle_beta   90.00
_cell.angle_gamma   90.00
#
_symmetry.space_group_name_H-M   'P 1'
#
loop_
_entity.id
_entity.type
_entity.pdbx_description
1 polymer ?
#
loop_
_entity_poly.entity_id
_entity_poly.type
_entity_poly.pdbx_seq_one_letter_code
_entity_poly.pdbx_strand_id
1 'polypeptide(L)'
;MWKDYSISYIKQNKASSVSIMVAALVSTLFLSLICSLFYNLWRYNIDQIIYEEGDWQGRLVGKITDSDIETIQNFANVTRVETYLDKNGRAVADIYFENMRDAYNDMPQIAALPGLTQSVISYHDKLLSQYLIFDPQDEQPPLLLSFYIFVMMVTCISLILMIRNAFAASMTARIHQLGILSSIGATPRQIKVCLLQEAFALCGFPVLLGSFGGIGLCICFLEFAKQIGREYQSIPVVLHYHPLVFVVTILASLLTVLLSAWLPARRMSRITPLQAIHTVSEQSFKKKKHSLILSLLFGVEGELVGNALKARRKELRISTISLTLSFFAFTMFLIFVTLSNISTKHTYFERYKDSWDVMATVKNTNIEEFDELPKLKGIEGVESCVAYQKAVAYTVIREEQLSPELQALGGIRAVAGSAGMMTDGAWLVKVPIVILDDNGFQEYCGQIGVEPGMDGAIVLNHIWDSINSNFRYPEYIPFITETTQSVLLTDETGKETGGKIKQLAYTQEEPILREEYEDYTLVQIIPASLWKKLGLWVPEVEADINLRILASDDSVVSEIESDVRERLSDSYKVDITNRIQDEIEERNLWKGYKTIVGALCTLLALIGIANIFSHTLGFLYQRKREFARYLSVGVTPAGIKKMLWIEVLIIAGRPLLITVPLAFIFTIFAITESYLKPAELLPVLPVLPIMIFILFIFVFIGLAYYIGGKRLLQCNLSEALQNDSMV
;
A
#
# COMPACT_ATOMS: atom_id res chain seq x y z
N MET A 1 -7.27 -28.76 -43.95
CA MET A 1 -8.35 -29.39 -43.13
C MET A 1 -8.59 -28.64 -41.81
N TRP A 2 -7.73 -28.76 -40.78
CA TRP A 2 -7.98 -28.11 -39.47
C TRP A 2 -8.04 -26.57 -39.54
N LYS A 3 -7.16 -25.96 -40.35
CA LYS A 3 -7.16 -24.52 -40.63
C LYS A 3 -8.47 -24.05 -41.29
N ASP A 4 -8.91 -24.75 -42.33
CA ASP A 4 -10.13 -24.42 -43.07
C ASP A 4 -11.39 -24.59 -42.20
N TYR A 5 -11.39 -25.64 -41.37
CA TYR A 5 -12.43 -25.89 -40.38
C TYR A 5 -12.55 -24.74 -39.37
N SER A 6 -11.42 -24.32 -38.76
CA SER A 6 -11.41 -23.20 -37.82
C SER A 6 -11.84 -21.89 -38.47
N ILE A 7 -11.39 -21.59 -39.70
CA ILE A 7 -11.78 -20.37 -40.42
C ILE A 7 -13.29 -20.37 -40.74
N SER A 8 -13.83 -21.49 -41.20
CA SER A 8 -15.26 -21.63 -41.50
C SER A 8 -16.09 -21.38 -40.23
N TYR A 9 -15.68 -21.97 -39.11
CA TYR A 9 -16.36 -21.79 -37.84
C TYR A 9 -16.38 -20.33 -37.37
N ILE A 10 -15.22 -19.65 -37.40
CA ILE A 10 -15.11 -18.24 -36.98
C ILE A 10 -16.04 -17.36 -37.82
N LYS A 11 -16.16 -17.62 -39.12
CA LYS A 11 -17.05 -16.85 -40.02
C LYS A 11 -18.53 -17.05 -39.69
N GLN A 12 -18.93 -18.27 -39.37
CA GLN A 12 -20.33 -18.63 -39.08
C GLN A 12 -20.76 -18.21 -37.66
N ASN A 13 -19.86 -18.23 -36.68
CA ASN A 13 -20.18 -17.97 -35.27
C ASN A 13 -19.62 -16.64 -34.73
N LYS A 14 -19.93 -15.54 -35.43
CA LYS A 14 -19.45 -14.19 -35.10
C LYS A 14 -19.67 -13.79 -33.64
N ALA A 15 -20.82 -14.08 -33.04
CA ALA A 15 -21.12 -13.68 -31.66
C ALA A 15 -20.18 -14.34 -30.63
N SER A 16 -19.89 -15.64 -30.80
CA SER A 16 -18.99 -16.40 -29.93
C SER A 16 -17.54 -15.94 -30.10
N SER A 17 -17.11 -15.75 -31.35
CA SER A 17 -15.78 -15.23 -31.68
C SER A 17 -15.57 -13.82 -31.13
N VAL A 18 -16.54 -12.93 -31.28
CA VAL A 18 -16.48 -11.55 -30.73
C VAL A 18 -16.39 -11.57 -29.20
N SER A 19 -17.15 -12.44 -28.52
CA SER A 19 -17.05 -12.56 -27.05
C SER A 19 -15.65 -12.97 -26.59
N ILE A 20 -15.00 -13.93 -27.27
CA ILE A 20 -13.60 -14.31 -26.99
C ILE A 20 -12.65 -13.14 -27.28
N MET A 21 -12.80 -12.49 -28.43
CA MET A 21 -11.93 -11.37 -28.82
C MET A 21 -12.01 -10.21 -27.83
N VAL A 22 -13.23 -9.85 -27.38
CA VAL A 22 -13.44 -8.79 -26.39
C VAL A 22 -12.85 -9.20 -25.04
N ALA A 23 -13.07 -10.44 -24.59
CA ALA A 23 -12.48 -10.92 -23.33
C ALA A 23 -10.94 -10.88 -23.38
N ALA A 24 -10.33 -11.32 -24.49
CA ALA A 24 -8.88 -11.27 -24.67
C ALA A 24 -8.37 -9.83 -24.72
N LEU A 25 -9.02 -8.95 -25.49
CA LEU A 25 -8.66 -7.53 -25.59
C LEU A 25 -8.69 -6.86 -24.22
N VAL A 26 -9.80 -6.99 -23.49
CA VAL A 26 -9.98 -6.35 -22.19
C VAL A 26 -8.98 -6.90 -21.16
N SER A 27 -8.77 -8.23 -21.15
CA SER A 27 -7.84 -8.86 -20.21
C SER A 27 -6.40 -8.43 -20.45
N THR A 28 -5.97 -8.40 -21.72
CA THR A 28 -4.60 -8.00 -22.08
C THR A 28 -4.37 -6.51 -21.94
N LEU A 29 -5.38 -5.67 -22.22
CA LEU A 29 -5.35 -4.24 -21.94
C LEU A 29 -5.15 -3.96 -20.46
N PHE A 30 -5.95 -4.59 -19.59
CA PHE A 30 -5.82 -4.37 -18.15
C PHE A 30 -4.55 -4.98 -17.58
N LEU A 31 -4.15 -6.18 -18.02
CA LEU A 31 -2.88 -6.79 -17.60
C LEU A 31 -1.68 -5.91 -17.99
N SER A 32 -1.65 -5.41 -19.22
CA SER A 32 -0.57 -4.56 -19.71
C SER A 32 -0.54 -3.21 -18.98
N LEU A 33 -1.70 -2.58 -18.76
CA LEU A 33 -1.83 -1.34 -17.98
C LEU A 33 -1.31 -1.54 -16.55
N ILE A 34 -1.77 -2.60 -15.89
CA ILE A 34 -1.41 -2.95 -14.51
C ILE A 34 0.11 -3.17 -14.38
N CYS A 35 0.71 -3.99 -15.24
CA CYS A 35 2.15 -4.23 -15.21
C CYS A 35 2.96 -2.97 -15.51
N SER A 36 2.50 -2.13 -16.45
CA SER A 36 3.19 -0.89 -16.81
C SER A 36 3.13 0.14 -15.68
N LEU A 37 1.98 0.28 -15.02
CA LEU A 37 1.83 1.17 -13.86
C LEU A 37 2.69 0.71 -12.69
N PHE A 38 2.65 -0.58 -12.35
CA PHE A 38 3.47 -1.13 -11.27
C PHE A 38 4.96 -0.92 -11.52
N TYR A 39 5.45 -1.19 -12.74
CA TYR A 39 6.85 -0.99 -13.09
C TYR A 39 7.26 0.49 -12.98
N ASN A 40 6.46 1.41 -13.53
CA ASN A 40 6.79 2.84 -13.47
C ASN A 40 6.77 3.36 -12.03
N LEU A 41 5.82 2.93 -11.21
CA LEU A 41 5.71 3.34 -9.81
C LEU A 41 6.86 2.77 -8.96
N TRP A 42 7.19 1.49 -9.13
CA TRP A 42 8.32 0.86 -8.48
C TRP A 42 9.65 1.54 -8.87
N ARG A 43 9.85 1.80 -10.16
CA ARG A 43 11.07 2.45 -10.65
C ARG A 43 11.18 3.89 -10.15
N TYR A 44 10.09 4.65 -10.21
CA TYR A 44 10.03 6.01 -9.70
C TYR A 44 10.39 6.06 -8.21
N ASN A 45 9.87 5.16 -7.38
CA ASN A 45 10.20 5.10 -5.95
C ASN A 45 11.69 4.83 -5.73
N ILE A 46 12.29 3.90 -6.49
CA ILE A 46 13.73 3.62 -6.41
C ILE A 46 14.54 4.86 -6.80
N ASP A 47 14.21 5.50 -7.92
CA ASP A 47 14.94 6.69 -8.39
C ASP A 47 14.81 7.85 -7.40
N GLN A 48 13.65 8.00 -6.75
CA GLN A 48 13.44 8.99 -5.69
C GLN A 48 14.31 8.70 -4.45
N ILE A 49 14.32 7.46 -3.95
CA ILE A 49 15.16 7.05 -2.81
C ILE A 49 16.64 7.29 -3.13
N ILE A 50 17.08 6.91 -4.33
CA ILE A 50 18.48 7.11 -4.76
C ILE A 50 18.82 8.61 -4.84
N TYR A 51 17.88 9.44 -5.30
CA TYR A 51 18.09 10.89 -5.37
C TYR A 51 18.18 11.54 -3.98
N GLU A 52 17.35 11.11 -3.03
CA GLU A 52 17.29 11.68 -1.68
C GLU A 52 18.40 11.16 -0.76
N GLU A 53 18.71 9.86 -0.81
CA GLU A 53 19.56 9.18 0.18
C GLU A 53 20.82 8.53 -0.43
N GLY A 54 20.92 8.43 -1.76
CA GLY A 54 21.99 7.72 -2.47
C GLY A 54 21.67 6.26 -2.77
N ASP A 55 22.55 5.56 -3.50
CA ASP A 55 22.35 4.18 -3.96
C ASP A 55 23.12 3.11 -3.16
N TRP A 56 23.73 3.51 -2.04
CA TRP A 56 24.45 2.63 -1.13
C TRP A 56 23.51 1.61 -0.47
N GLN A 57 24.05 0.45 -0.05
CA GLN A 57 23.24 -0.64 0.52
C GLN A 57 23.62 -0.94 1.98
N GLY A 58 24.90 -0.86 2.30
CA GLY A 58 25.41 -0.91 3.68
C GLY A 58 26.30 0.28 3.94
N ARG A 59 26.32 0.76 5.18
CA ARG A 59 27.11 1.91 5.62
C ARG A 59 27.84 1.56 6.92
N LEU A 60 29.13 1.89 6.97
CA LEU A 60 29.94 1.82 8.19
C LEU A 60 30.30 3.23 8.63
N VAL A 61 30.07 3.54 9.90
CA VAL A 61 30.46 4.83 10.50
C VAL A 61 31.44 4.56 11.63
N GLY A 62 32.63 5.16 11.58
CA GLY A 62 33.64 4.98 12.62
C GLY A 62 35.04 5.44 12.22
N LYS A 63 36.06 4.88 12.87
CA LYS A 63 37.45 5.06 12.44
C LYS A 63 37.76 4.05 11.34
N ILE A 64 37.84 4.53 10.10
CA ILE A 64 38.11 3.71 8.92
C ILE A 64 39.44 4.21 8.33
N THR A 65 40.42 3.32 8.23
CA THR A 65 41.72 3.61 7.62
C THR A 65 41.76 3.18 6.15
N ASP A 66 42.68 3.73 5.37
CA ASP A 66 42.83 3.37 3.95
C ASP A 66 43.08 1.86 3.74
N SER A 67 43.78 1.20 4.66
CA SER A 67 43.97 -0.26 4.62
C SER A 67 42.69 -1.05 4.87
N ASP A 68 41.77 -0.51 5.67
CA ASP A 68 40.48 -1.14 5.91
C ASP A 68 39.63 -1.07 4.64
N ILE A 69 39.68 0.05 3.91
CA ILE A 69 38.96 0.23 2.64
C ILE A 69 39.42 -0.80 1.60
N GLU A 70 40.72 -1.01 1.43
CA GLU A 70 41.23 -2.05 0.52
C GLU A 70 40.77 -3.45 0.93
N THR A 71 40.68 -3.71 2.24
CA THR A 71 40.22 -5.01 2.76
C THR A 71 38.73 -5.20 2.49
N ILE A 72 37.91 -4.17 2.66
CA ILE A 72 36.47 -4.18 2.36
C ILE A 72 36.24 -4.35 0.85
N GLN A 73 37.00 -3.64 0.01
CA GLN A 73 36.90 -3.76 -1.46
C GLN A 73 37.28 -5.15 -1.98
N ASN A 74 38.16 -5.86 -1.27
CA ASN A 74 38.53 -7.24 -1.60
C ASN A 74 37.52 -8.28 -1.11
N PHE A 75 36.47 -7.87 -0.39
CA PHE A 75 35.41 -8.77 0.04
C PHE A 75 34.60 -9.25 -1.17
N ALA A 76 34.34 -10.55 -1.27
CA ALA A 76 33.89 -11.19 -2.51
C ALA A 76 32.58 -10.64 -3.10
N ASN A 77 31.67 -10.14 -2.25
CA ASN A 77 30.40 -9.58 -2.68
C ASN A 77 30.41 -8.04 -2.78
N VAL A 78 31.52 -7.37 -2.49
CA VAL A 78 31.63 -5.90 -2.55
C VAL A 78 32.11 -5.47 -3.94
N THR A 79 31.38 -4.56 -4.57
CA THR A 79 31.70 -4.01 -5.90
C THR A 79 32.40 -2.66 -5.80
N ARG A 80 31.97 -1.80 -4.87
CA ARG A 80 32.47 -0.44 -4.69
C ARG A 80 32.37 -0.06 -3.21
N VAL A 81 33.31 0.77 -2.76
CA VAL A 81 33.26 1.44 -1.45
C VAL A 81 33.54 2.92 -1.69
N GLU A 82 32.66 3.79 -1.23
CA GLU A 82 32.84 5.25 -1.27
C GLU A 82 32.99 5.78 0.14
N THR A 83 33.96 6.67 0.36
CA THR A 83 34.26 7.21 1.68
C THR A 83 34.19 8.73 1.72
N TYR A 84 33.64 9.26 2.80
CA TYR A 84 33.54 10.69 3.06
C TYR A 84 33.48 10.96 4.57
N LEU A 85 33.58 12.23 4.95
CA LEU A 85 33.39 12.66 6.33
C LEU A 85 31.93 13.11 6.50
N ASP A 86 31.26 12.56 7.51
CA ASP A 86 29.93 13.00 7.93
C ASP A 86 29.98 14.45 8.45
N LYS A 87 28.81 15.09 8.61
CA LYS A 87 28.67 16.45 9.18
C LYS A 87 29.36 16.60 10.54
N ASN A 88 29.48 15.51 11.29
CA ASN A 88 30.14 15.45 12.60
C ASN A 88 31.65 15.11 12.51
N GLY A 89 32.24 15.11 11.32
CA GLY A 89 33.67 14.84 11.10
C GLY A 89 34.08 13.36 11.26
N ARG A 90 33.12 12.43 11.30
CA ARG A 90 33.36 10.98 11.39
C ARG A 90 33.56 10.39 10.00
N ALA A 91 34.46 9.41 9.85
CA ALA A 91 34.62 8.72 8.58
C ALA A 91 33.45 7.76 8.33
N VAL A 92 32.87 7.86 7.14
CA VAL A 92 31.77 7.02 6.66
C VAL A 92 32.25 6.26 5.44
N ALA A 93 31.94 4.95 5.38
CA ALA A 93 32.14 4.12 4.21
C ALA A 93 30.81 3.54 3.74
N ASP A 94 30.40 3.95 2.54
CA ASP A 94 29.23 3.46 1.83
C ASP A 94 29.63 2.27 0.95
N ILE A 95 29.02 1.11 1.21
CA ILE A 95 29.35 -0.18 0.63
C ILE A 95 28.26 -0.58 -0.37
N TYR A 96 28.74 -1.02 -1.53
CA TYR A 96 27.93 -1.48 -2.65
C TYR A 96 28.20 -2.95 -2.90
N PHE A 97 27.15 -3.76 -2.86
CA PHE A 97 27.16 -5.19 -3.08
C PHE A 97 26.80 -5.57 -4.53
N GLU A 98 27.42 -6.64 -5.04
CA GLU A 98 27.02 -7.25 -6.31
C GLU A 98 25.67 -7.96 -6.14
N ASN A 99 25.53 -8.73 -5.06
CA ASN A 99 24.28 -9.35 -4.63
C ASN A 99 23.77 -8.71 -3.33
N MET A 100 22.87 -7.73 -3.47
CA MET A 100 22.25 -7.01 -2.36
C MET A 100 21.51 -7.92 -1.37
N ARG A 101 21.10 -9.13 -1.77
CA ARG A 101 20.36 -10.06 -0.88
C ARG A 101 21.19 -10.55 0.29
N ASP A 102 22.51 -10.58 0.14
CA ASP A 102 23.44 -11.04 1.16
C ASP A 102 23.91 -9.88 2.05
N ALA A 103 23.43 -8.65 1.85
CA ALA A 103 23.87 -7.47 2.60
C ALA A 103 23.77 -7.65 4.13
N TYR A 104 22.66 -8.20 4.65
CA TYR A 104 22.48 -8.47 6.08
C TYR A 104 23.37 -9.60 6.62
N ASN A 105 23.88 -10.48 5.76
CA ASN A 105 24.82 -11.55 6.13
C ASN A 105 26.28 -11.09 6.04
N ASP A 106 26.59 -10.25 5.07
CA ASP A 106 27.95 -9.83 4.73
C ASP A 106 28.40 -8.62 5.56
N MET A 107 27.52 -7.65 5.82
CA MET A 107 27.88 -6.46 6.62
C MET A 107 28.44 -6.81 8.02
N PRO A 108 27.86 -7.76 8.79
CA PRO A 108 28.45 -8.17 10.07
C PRO A 108 29.83 -8.81 9.91
N GLN A 109 30.08 -9.54 8.82
CA GLN A 109 31.39 -10.14 8.55
C GLN A 109 32.42 -9.08 8.16
N ILE A 110 32.01 -8.09 7.37
CA ILE A 110 32.84 -6.94 7.00
C ILE A 110 33.19 -6.13 8.25
N ALA A 111 32.23 -5.85 9.13
CA ALA A 111 32.47 -5.14 10.38
C ALA A 111 33.35 -5.93 11.37
N ALA A 112 33.36 -7.26 11.27
CA ALA A 112 34.22 -8.12 12.09
C ALA A 112 35.69 -8.19 11.59
N LEU A 113 36.03 -7.56 10.47
CA LEU A 113 37.41 -7.53 9.97
C LEU A 113 38.34 -6.80 10.96
N PRO A 114 39.59 -7.27 11.10
CA PRO A 114 40.55 -6.69 12.04
C PRO A 114 40.86 -5.24 11.68
N GLY A 115 40.46 -4.30 12.55
CA GLY A 115 40.60 -2.84 12.34
C GLY A 115 39.29 -2.06 12.54
N LEU A 116 38.15 -2.72 12.33
CA LEU A 116 36.80 -2.10 12.31
C LEU A 116 35.99 -2.29 13.61
N THR A 117 36.62 -2.69 14.71
CA THR A 117 35.96 -3.07 15.99
C THR A 117 35.15 -1.98 16.69
N GLN A 118 35.08 -0.76 16.15
CA GLN A 118 34.26 0.35 16.64
C GLN A 118 33.34 0.95 15.57
N SER A 119 33.10 0.26 14.44
CA SER A 119 32.22 0.77 13.38
C SER A 119 30.76 0.44 13.64
N VAL A 120 29.89 1.45 13.59
CA VAL A 120 28.43 1.27 13.60
C VAL A 120 27.97 0.85 12.20
N ILE A 121 27.19 -0.23 12.14
CA ILE A 121 26.59 -0.74 10.90
C ILE A 121 25.25 -0.06 10.70
N SER A 122 25.01 0.45 9.49
CA SER A 122 23.72 0.96 9.05
C SER A 122 23.38 0.34 7.68
N TYR A 123 22.10 0.08 7.43
CA TYR A 123 21.60 -0.48 6.19
C TYR A 123 20.68 0.52 5.50
N HIS A 124 20.62 0.45 4.17
CA HIS A 124 19.68 1.25 3.41
C HIS A 124 18.32 0.54 3.31
N ASP A 125 17.61 0.43 4.44
CA ASP A 125 16.38 -0.37 4.56
C ASP A 125 15.28 0.07 3.59
N LYS A 126 15.17 1.39 3.31
CA LYS A 126 14.22 1.92 2.32
C LYS A 126 14.48 1.41 0.91
N LEU A 127 15.74 1.38 0.48
CA LEU A 127 16.12 0.86 -0.84
C LEU A 127 15.98 -0.67 -0.89
N LEU A 128 16.51 -1.38 0.12
CA LEU A 128 16.48 -2.84 0.20
C LEU A 128 15.06 -3.40 0.23
N SER A 129 14.14 -2.74 0.94
CA SER A 129 12.72 -3.15 0.99
C SER A 129 12.01 -3.02 -0.36
N GLN A 130 12.39 -2.09 -1.24
CA GLN A 130 11.88 -2.04 -2.63
C GLN A 130 12.29 -3.28 -3.45
N TYR A 131 13.36 -3.96 -3.06
CA TYR A 131 13.82 -5.23 -3.66
C TYR A 131 13.34 -6.47 -2.89
N LEU A 132 12.42 -6.31 -1.93
CA LEU A 132 11.92 -7.37 -1.04
C LEU A 132 13.03 -8.01 -0.19
N ILE A 133 14.04 -7.22 0.17
CA ILE A 133 15.11 -7.61 1.09
C ILE A 133 14.80 -6.93 2.41
N PHE A 134 14.53 -7.72 3.44
CA PHE A 134 14.16 -7.26 4.78
C PHE A 134 15.17 -7.80 5.79
N ASP A 135 15.37 -7.06 6.87
CA ASP A 135 16.22 -7.50 7.97
C ASP A 135 15.64 -8.79 8.59
N PRO A 136 16.42 -9.88 8.71
CA PRO A 136 15.98 -11.11 9.36
C PRO A 136 15.58 -10.94 10.84
N GLN A 137 16.07 -9.90 11.52
CA GLN A 137 15.80 -9.62 12.93
C GLN A 137 14.62 -8.66 13.14
N ASP A 138 14.12 -8.02 12.07
CA ASP A 138 12.98 -7.13 12.15
C ASP A 138 11.69 -7.95 12.34
N GLU A 139 11.05 -7.77 13.50
CA GLU A 139 9.80 -8.44 13.84
C GLU A 139 8.62 -7.96 12.99
N GLN A 140 8.73 -6.79 12.33
CA GLN A 140 7.64 -6.13 11.59
C GLN A 140 8.08 -5.56 10.24
N PRO A 141 8.42 -6.41 9.25
CA PRO A 141 8.87 -5.94 7.95
C PRO A 141 7.76 -5.15 7.22
N PRO A 142 8.10 -4.09 6.46
CA PRO A 142 7.12 -3.27 5.77
C PRO A 142 6.31 -4.06 4.72
N LEU A 143 5.04 -4.38 5.03
CA LEU A 143 4.17 -5.25 4.22
C LEU A 143 3.51 -4.57 3.01
N LEU A 144 3.78 -3.28 2.78
CA LEU A 144 3.05 -2.46 1.81
C LEU A 144 3.25 -2.95 0.36
N LEU A 145 4.50 -3.22 -0.04
CA LEU A 145 4.82 -3.78 -1.36
C LEU A 145 4.22 -5.18 -1.54
N SER A 146 4.32 -6.03 -0.51
CA SER A 146 3.73 -7.38 -0.48
C SER A 146 2.23 -7.35 -0.67
N PHE A 147 1.54 -6.39 -0.04
CA PHE A 147 0.11 -6.16 -0.22
C PHE A 147 -0.23 -5.79 -1.67
N TYR A 148 0.51 -4.85 -2.27
CA TYR A 148 0.29 -4.50 -3.69
C TYR A 148 0.48 -5.70 -4.60
N ILE A 149 1.54 -6.48 -4.43
CA ILE A 149 1.79 -7.71 -5.20
C ILE A 149 0.63 -8.70 -5.02
N PHE A 150 0.08 -8.83 -3.80
CA PHE A 150 -1.06 -9.70 -3.54
C PHE A 150 -2.33 -9.25 -4.27
N VAL A 151 -2.71 -7.96 -4.21
CA VAL A 151 -3.84 -7.40 -4.99
C VAL A 151 -3.63 -7.68 -6.49
N MET A 152 -2.43 -7.43 -6.98
CA MET A 152 -2.03 -7.63 -8.37
C MET A 152 -2.17 -9.10 -8.80
N MET A 153 -1.77 -10.03 -7.94
CA MET A 153 -1.91 -11.46 -8.19
C MET A 153 -3.40 -11.86 -8.28
N VAL A 154 -4.22 -11.42 -7.32
CA VAL A 154 -5.67 -11.72 -7.29
C VAL A 154 -6.37 -11.17 -8.54
N THR A 155 -6.03 -9.95 -8.95
CA THR A 155 -6.59 -9.31 -10.16
C THR A 155 -6.16 -10.03 -11.43
N CYS A 156 -4.89 -10.40 -11.57
CA CYS A 156 -4.39 -11.23 -12.68
C CYS A 156 -5.12 -12.57 -12.77
N ILE A 157 -5.32 -13.25 -11.64
CA ILE A 157 -6.08 -14.52 -11.60
C ILE A 157 -7.52 -14.29 -12.08
N SER A 158 -8.17 -13.20 -11.65
CA SER A 158 -9.52 -12.87 -12.10
C SER A 158 -9.62 -12.67 -13.63
N LEU A 159 -8.61 -12.00 -14.22
CA LEU A 159 -8.49 -11.74 -15.66
C LEU A 159 -8.25 -13.03 -16.48
N ILE A 160 -7.41 -13.94 -15.97
CA ILE A 160 -7.17 -15.27 -16.57
C ILE A 160 -8.48 -16.07 -16.61
N LEU A 161 -9.22 -16.07 -15.49
CA LEU A 161 -10.49 -16.77 -15.37
C LEU A 161 -11.56 -16.18 -16.30
N MET A 162 -11.56 -14.87 -16.54
CA MET A 162 -12.45 -14.23 -17.52
C MET A 162 -12.28 -14.81 -18.92
N ILE A 163 -11.04 -14.84 -19.45
CA ILE A 163 -10.75 -15.40 -20.79
C ILE A 163 -11.13 -16.89 -20.84
N ARG A 164 -10.78 -17.62 -19.77
CA ARG A 164 -11.10 -19.05 -19.67
C ARG A 164 -12.60 -19.29 -19.76
N ASN A 165 -13.42 -18.46 -19.13
CA ASN A 165 -14.87 -18.56 -19.19
C ASN A 165 -15.38 -18.39 -20.62
N ALA A 166 -14.85 -17.41 -21.36
CA ALA A 166 -15.20 -17.19 -22.77
C ALA A 166 -14.84 -18.41 -23.65
N PHE A 167 -13.62 -18.95 -23.50
CA PHE A 167 -13.21 -20.15 -24.25
C PHE A 167 -14.00 -21.39 -23.87
N ALA A 168 -14.19 -21.64 -22.57
CA ALA A 168 -15.00 -22.76 -22.11
C ALA A 168 -16.41 -22.69 -22.70
N ALA A 169 -17.00 -21.49 -22.73
CA ALA A 169 -18.32 -21.31 -23.31
C ALA A 169 -18.33 -21.62 -24.83
N SER A 170 -17.37 -21.08 -25.57
CA SER A 170 -17.28 -21.27 -27.02
C SER A 170 -16.99 -22.72 -27.44
N MET A 171 -16.13 -23.42 -26.70
CA MET A 171 -15.75 -24.79 -27.02
C MET A 171 -16.86 -25.79 -26.65
N THR A 172 -17.55 -25.60 -25.52
CA THR A 172 -18.69 -26.47 -25.13
C THR A 172 -19.84 -26.40 -26.14
N ALA A 173 -20.07 -25.24 -26.75
CA ALA A 173 -21.08 -25.08 -27.81
C ALA A 173 -20.83 -25.98 -29.03
N ARG A 174 -19.63 -26.53 -29.19
CA ARG A 174 -19.22 -27.37 -30.32
C ARG A 174 -18.93 -28.82 -29.95
N ILE A 175 -19.32 -29.24 -28.75
CA ILE A 175 -19.03 -30.59 -28.24
C ILE A 175 -19.44 -31.68 -29.23
N HIS A 176 -20.58 -31.51 -29.92
CA HIS A 176 -21.08 -32.45 -30.92
C HIS A 176 -20.20 -32.52 -32.17
N GLN A 177 -19.78 -31.37 -32.71
CA GLN A 177 -18.87 -31.33 -33.88
C GLN A 177 -17.52 -31.99 -33.57
N LEU A 178 -16.99 -31.73 -32.37
CA LEU A 178 -15.76 -32.37 -31.89
C LEU A 178 -15.98 -33.88 -31.67
N GLY A 179 -17.17 -34.29 -31.25
CA GLY A 179 -17.61 -35.68 -31.16
C GLY A 179 -17.56 -36.38 -32.50
N ILE A 180 -18.17 -35.79 -33.54
CA ILE A 180 -18.15 -36.33 -34.91
C ILE A 180 -16.71 -36.47 -35.42
N LEU A 181 -15.87 -35.45 -35.22
CA LEU A 181 -14.44 -35.51 -35.59
C LEU A 181 -13.73 -36.68 -34.88
N SER A 182 -13.99 -36.87 -33.59
CA SER A 182 -13.43 -38.00 -32.84
C SER A 182 -13.98 -39.36 -33.32
N SER A 183 -15.23 -39.44 -33.77
CA SER A 183 -15.81 -40.64 -34.39
C SER A 183 -15.16 -41.01 -35.71
N ILE A 184 -14.78 -40.01 -36.51
CA ILE A 184 -14.09 -40.18 -37.79
C ILE A 184 -12.62 -40.60 -37.58
N GLY A 185 -12.09 -40.51 -36.35
CA GLY A 185 -10.74 -40.95 -36.00
C GLY A 185 -9.79 -39.83 -35.57
N ALA A 186 -10.27 -38.60 -35.35
CA ALA A 186 -9.42 -37.52 -34.87
C ALA A 186 -8.90 -37.82 -33.45
N THR A 187 -7.57 -37.78 -33.28
CA THR A 187 -6.95 -38.02 -31.98
C THR A 187 -7.20 -36.85 -31.01
N PRO A 188 -7.20 -37.09 -29.68
CA PRO A 188 -7.27 -36.03 -28.67
C PRO A 188 -6.21 -34.93 -28.87
N ARG A 189 -5.00 -35.31 -29.34
CA ARG A 189 -3.94 -34.34 -29.62
C ARG A 189 -4.31 -33.43 -30.80
N GLN A 190 -4.88 -33.98 -31.87
CA GLN A 190 -5.32 -33.20 -33.04
C GLN A 190 -6.46 -32.23 -32.68
N ILE A 191 -7.45 -32.68 -31.90
CA ILE A 191 -8.55 -31.81 -31.44
C ILE A 191 -8.02 -30.67 -30.57
N LYS A 192 -7.12 -30.97 -29.63
CA LYS A 192 -6.51 -29.95 -28.76
C LYS A 192 -5.72 -28.91 -29.56
N VAL A 193 -4.90 -29.36 -30.52
CA VAL A 193 -4.10 -28.46 -31.38
C VAL A 193 -5.00 -27.59 -32.24
N CYS A 194 -6.07 -28.15 -32.82
CA CYS A 194 -7.05 -27.36 -33.57
C CYS A 194 -7.68 -26.25 -32.72
N LEU A 195 -8.13 -26.56 -31.50
CA LEU A 195 -8.73 -25.56 -30.60
C LEU A 195 -7.73 -24.48 -30.16
N LEU A 196 -6.46 -24.85 -29.96
CA LEU A 196 -5.41 -23.88 -29.63
C LEU A 196 -5.03 -22.99 -30.83
N GLN A 197 -5.00 -23.54 -32.05
CA GLN A 197 -4.79 -22.76 -33.26
C GLN A 197 -5.90 -21.74 -33.49
N GLU A 198 -7.15 -22.12 -33.22
CA GLU A 198 -8.28 -21.20 -33.28
C GLU A 198 -8.20 -20.12 -32.21
N ALA A 199 -7.84 -20.49 -30.97
CA ALA A 199 -7.62 -19.52 -29.89
C ALA A 199 -6.53 -18.50 -30.27
N PHE A 200 -5.43 -18.96 -30.87
CA PHE A 200 -4.37 -18.08 -31.36
C PHE A 200 -4.85 -17.16 -32.48
N ALA A 201 -5.61 -17.68 -33.44
CA ALA A 201 -6.17 -16.90 -34.54
C ALA A 201 -7.17 -15.83 -34.06
N LEU A 202 -7.99 -16.15 -33.05
CA LEU A 202 -8.96 -15.22 -32.47
C LEU A 202 -8.30 -14.17 -31.57
N CYS A 203 -7.30 -14.56 -30.78
CA CYS A 203 -6.72 -13.68 -29.77
C CYS A 203 -5.47 -12.92 -30.24
N GLY A 204 -4.80 -13.31 -31.33
CA GLY A 204 -3.55 -12.67 -31.76
C GLY A 204 -3.67 -11.15 -31.94
N PHE A 205 -4.68 -10.70 -32.70
CA PHE A 205 -4.92 -9.26 -32.89
C PHE A 205 -5.42 -8.56 -31.60
N PRO A 206 -6.43 -9.09 -30.86
CA PRO A 206 -6.82 -8.55 -29.56
C PRO A 206 -5.70 -8.42 -28.53
N VAL A 207 -4.77 -9.37 -28.46
CA VAL A 207 -3.64 -9.34 -27.53
C VAL A 207 -2.71 -8.17 -27.86
N LEU A 208 -2.34 -8.01 -29.14
CA LEU A 208 -1.49 -6.91 -29.55
C LEU A 208 -2.18 -5.56 -29.29
N LEU A 209 -3.42 -5.40 -29.75
CA LEU A 209 -4.17 -4.16 -29.57
C LEU A 209 -4.43 -3.85 -28.09
N GLY A 210 -4.69 -4.87 -27.28
CA GLY A 210 -4.82 -4.75 -25.83
C GLY A 210 -3.52 -4.32 -25.18
N SER A 211 -2.39 -4.96 -25.48
CA SER A 211 -1.08 -4.56 -24.93
C SER A 211 -0.72 -3.11 -25.29
N PHE A 212 -0.84 -2.71 -26.56
CA PHE A 212 -0.61 -1.32 -26.95
C PHE A 212 -1.58 -0.35 -26.26
N GLY A 213 -2.85 -0.72 -26.17
CA GLY A 213 -3.87 0.07 -25.48
C GLY A 213 -3.58 0.23 -23.99
N GLY A 214 -3.12 -0.82 -23.32
CA GLY A 214 -2.75 -0.79 -21.90
C GLY A 214 -1.58 0.15 -21.62
N ILE A 215 -0.57 0.15 -22.48
CA ILE A 215 0.56 1.09 -22.39
C ILE A 215 0.11 2.52 -22.69
N GLY A 216 -0.71 2.72 -23.73
CA GLY A 216 -1.26 4.04 -24.04
C GLY A 216 -2.08 4.62 -22.89
N LEU A 217 -2.88 3.78 -22.22
CA LEU A 217 -3.60 4.16 -21.01
C LEU A 217 -2.66 4.45 -19.84
N CYS A 218 -1.55 3.71 -19.71
CA CYS A 218 -0.54 3.97 -18.67
C CYS A 218 0.12 5.33 -18.88
N ILE A 219 0.50 5.65 -20.12
CA ILE A 219 1.04 6.97 -20.47
C ILE A 219 0.01 8.07 -20.17
N CYS A 220 -1.25 7.88 -20.58
CA CYS A 220 -2.32 8.82 -20.28
C CYS A 220 -2.51 9.03 -18.77
N PHE A 221 -2.44 7.95 -17.98
CA PHE A 221 -2.53 8.00 -16.53
C PHE A 221 -1.36 8.76 -15.91
N LEU A 222 -0.14 8.50 -16.36
CA LEU A 222 1.06 9.17 -15.84
C LEU A 222 1.09 10.65 -16.23
N GLU A 223 0.68 11.01 -17.45
CA GLU A 223 0.56 12.42 -17.85
C GLU A 223 -0.55 13.14 -17.07
N PHE A 224 -1.66 12.46 -16.80
CA PHE A 224 -2.71 13.01 -15.94
C PHE A 224 -2.20 13.21 -14.51
N ALA A 225 -1.48 12.23 -13.95
CA ALA A 225 -0.85 12.34 -12.64
C ALA A 225 0.18 13.48 -12.60
N LYS A 226 1.00 13.65 -13.65
CA LYS A 226 1.91 14.79 -13.80
C LYS A 226 1.18 16.11 -13.80
N GLN A 227 0.11 16.25 -14.58
CA GLN A 227 -0.63 17.51 -14.67
C GLN A 227 -1.19 17.94 -13.31
N ILE A 228 -1.56 16.96 -12.47
CA ILE A 228 -2.00 17.20 -11.09
C ILE A 228 -0.81 17.48 -10.17
N GLY A 229 0.34 16.83 -10.39
CA GLY A 229 1.56 16.93 -9.58
C GLY A 229 2.54 18.03 -9.98
N ARG A 230 2.28 18.79 -11.07
CA ARG A 230 3.18 19.80 -11.66
C ARG A 230 3.56 20.95 -10.73
N GLU A 231 2.82 21.13 -9.66
CA GLU A 231 3.02 22.19 -8.68
C GLU A 231 3.75 21.69 -7.41
N TYR A 232 4.04 20.38 -7.30
CA TYR A 232 4.47 19.75 -6.04
C TYR A 232 5.69 18.83 -6.12
N GLN A 233 6.14 18.44 -7.31
CA GLN A 233 7.26 17.50 -7.43
C GLN A 233 8.57 18.19 -7.81
N SER A 234 9.56 18.07 -6.92
CA SER A 234 10.97 18.45 -7.15
C SER A 234 11.62 17.61 -8.27
N ILE A 235 11.10 16.40 -8.51
CA ILE A 235 11.54 15.50 -9.58
C ILE A 235 10.35 15.27 -10.53
N PRO A 236 10.45 15.62 -11.82
CA PRO A 236 9.35 15.35 -12.75
C PRO A 236 9.08 13.83 -12.78
N VAL A 237 7.81 13.38 -12.70
CA VAL A 237 7.49 11.98 -13.06
C VAL A 237 7.99 11.75 -14.49
N VAL A 238 9.15 11.12 -14.64
CA VAL A 238 9.65 10.73 -15.95
C VAL A 238 9.03 9.38 -16.29
N LEU A 239 8.55 9.24 -17.52
CA LEU A 239 8.11 7.95 -18.02
C LEU A 239 9.35 7.06 -18.17
N HIS A 240 9.51 6.10 -17.26
CA HIS A 240 10.54 5.08 -17.39
C HIS A 240 10.00 3.96 -18.27
N TYR A 241 10.24 4.06 -19.57
CA TYR A 241 9.83 3.02 -20.51
C TYR A 241 11.01 2.16 -20.96
N HIS A 242 11.20 1.01 -20.32
CA HIS A 242 12.18 0.04 -20.75
C HIS A 242 11.55 -0.94 -21.76
N PRO A 243 12.10 -1.11 -22.99
CA PRO A 243 11.55 -2.00 -24.02
C PRO A 243 11.34 -3.45 -23.55
N LEU A 244 12.11 -3.90 -22.56
CA LEU A 244 11.92 -5.22 -21.94
C LEU A 244 10.55 -5.38 -21.28
N VAL A 245 9.98 -4.32 -20.68
CA VAL A 245 8.63 -4.36 -20.08
C VAL A 245 7.58 -4.59 -21.15
N PHE A 246 7.75 -4.00 -22.34
CA PHE A 246 6.89 -4.27 -23.49
C PHE A 246 6.91 -5.75 -23.88
N VAL A 247 8.12 -6.31 -24.02
CA VAL A 247 8.29 -7.71 -24.40
C VAL A 247 7.72 -8.65 -23.33
N VAL A 248 8.00 -8.38 -22.05
CA VAL A 248 7.49 -9.16 -20.92
C VAL A 248 5.97 -9.10 -20.84
N THR A 249 5.35 -7.93 -21.01
CA THR A 249 3.88 -7.79 -20.96
C THR A 249 3.19 -8.50 -22.12
N ILE A 250 3.75 -8.46 -23.34
CA ILE A 250 3.23 -9.23 -24.48
C ILE A 250 3.39 -10.72 -24.23
N LEU A 251 4.55 -11.19 -23.77
CA LEU A 251 4.79 -12.60 -23.48
C LEU A 251 3.86 -13.10 -22.37
N ALA A 252 3.67 -12.32 -21.30
CA ALA A 252 2.74 -12.62 -20.21
C ALA A 252 1.28 -12.66 -20.70
N SER A 253 0.89 -11.73 -21.59
CA SER A 253 -0.44 -11.69 -22.21
C SER A 253 -0.69 -12.92 -23.10
N LEU A 254 0.31 -13.30 -23.91
CA LEU A 254 0.26 -14.48 -24.75
C LEU A 254 0.15 -15.76 -23.91
N LEU A 255 0.97 -15.86 -22.86
CA LEU A 255 0.96 -16.96 -21.90
C LEU A 255 -0.40 -17.06 -21.20
N THR A 256 -0.98 -15.92 -20.81
CA THR A 256 -2.30 -15.84 -20.19
C THR A 256 -3.38 -16.41 -21.11
N VAL A 257 -3.42 -15.99 -22.37
CA VAL A 257 -4.36 -16.53 -23.38
C VAL A 257 -4.16 -18.03 -23.58
N LEU A 258 -2.91 -18.48 -23.70
CA LEU A 258 -2.56 -19.89 -23.88
C LEU A 258 -3.05 -20.73 -22.70
N LEU A 259 -2.77 -20.32 -21.46
CA LEU A 259 -3.21 -21.00 -20.25
C LEU A 259 -4.74 -21.04 -20.15
N SER A 260 -5.42 -19.92 -20.45
CA SER A 260 -6.87 -19.79 -20.43
C SER A 260 -7.56 -20.67 -21.48
N ALA A 261 -6.98 -20.85 -22.67
CA ALA A 261 -7.50 -21.73 -23.72
C ALA A 261 -7.12 -23.20 -23.52
N TRP A 262 -5.92 -23.47 -22.98
CA TRP A 262 -5.38 -24.81 -22.84
C TRP A 262 -6.19 -25.69 -21.90
N LEU A 263 -6.64 -25.13 -20.77
CA LEU A 263 -7.42 -25.87 -19.78
C LEU A 263 -8.77 -26.38 -20.34
N PRO A 264 -9.62 -25.53 -20.97
CA PRO A 264 -10.82 -26.01 -21.65
C PRO A 264 -10.49 -26.90 -22.86
N ALA A 265 -9.49 -26.58 -23.68
CA ALA A 265 -9.13 -27.41 -24.85
C ALA A 265 -8.71 -28.83 -24.45
N ARG A 266 -7.92 -29.00 -23.38
CA ARG A 266 -7.52 -30.31 -22.83
C ARG A 266 -8.72 -31.11 -22.33
N ARG A 267 -9.70 -30.42 -21.73
CA ARG A 267 -10.92 -31.07 -21.26
C ARG A 267 -11.77 -31.54 -22.45
N MET A 268 -11.95 -30.69 -23.45
CA MET A 268 -12.75 -30.97 -24.64
C MET A 268 -12.14 -32.08 -25.51
N SER A 269 -10.81 -32.11 -25.63
CA SER A 269 -10.13 -33.12 -26.45
C SER A 269 -10.24 -34.55 -25.92
N ARG A 270 -10.62 -34.71 -24.64
CA ARG A 270 -10.75 -36.02 -23.98
C ARG A 270 -12.19 -36.53 -23.94
N ILE A 271 -13.14 -35.78 -24.51
CA ILE A 271 -14.54 -36.19 -24.58
C ILE A 271 -14.67 -37.27 -25.65
N THR A 272 -15.31 -38.39 -25.30
CA THR A 272 -15.51 -39.50 -26.24
C THR A 272 -16.66 -39.21 -27.20
N PRO A 273 -16.69 -39.83 -28.40
CA PRO A 273 -17.82 -39.77 -29.33
C PRO A 273 -19.17 -39.99 -28.65
N LEU A 274 -19.25 -41.04 -27.84
CA LEU A 274 -20.46 -41.42 -27.13
C LEU A 274 -20.87 -40.37 -26.09
N GLN A 275 -19.89 -39.80 -25.36
CA GLN A 275 -20.17 -38.67 -24.46
C GLN A 275 -20.62 -37.44 -25.21
N ALA A 276 -20.05 -37.11 -26.37
CA ALA A 276 -20.44 -35.93 -27.14
C ALA A 276 -21.89 -36.03 -27.67
N ILE A 277 -22.31 -37.22 -28.09
CA ILE A 277 -23.69 -37.49 -28.54
C ILE A 277 -24.65 -37.48 -27.33
N HIS A 278 -24.30 -38.15 -26.23
CA HIS A 278 -25.09 -38.17 -25.00
C HIS A 278 -25.13 -36.82 -24.28
N THR A 279 -24.13 -35.94 -24.42
CA THR A 279 -24.14 -34.63 -23.73
C THR A 279 -25.23 -33.71 -24.28
N VAL A 280 -25.68 -33.92 -25.52
CA VAL A 280 -26.80 -33.18 -26.14
C VAL A 280 -28.15 -33.81 -25.77
N SER A 281 -28.23 -35.15 -25.72
CA SER A 281 -29.49 -35.89 -25.47
C SER A 281 -29.79 -36.18 -23.99
N GLU A 282 -28.78 -36.25 -23.13
CA GLU A 282 -28.88 -36.68 -21.73
C GLU A 282 -28.07 -35.79 -20.77
N GLN A 283 -28.45 -34.51 -20.65
CA GLN A 283 -28.52 -33.95 -19.28
C GLN A 283 -29.74 -34.54 -18.58
N SER A 284 -29.79 -35.87 -18.44
CA SER A 284 -30.85 -36.56 -17.71
C SER A 284 -30.71 -36.20 -16.24
N PHE A 285 -31.80 -35.65 -15.70
CA PHE A 285 -31.93 -35.19 -14.33
C PHE A 285 -31.59 -36.30 -13.34
N LYS A 286 -30.35 -36.34 -12.80
CA LYS A 286 -30.06 -37.15 -11.60
C LYS A 286 -30.94 -36.61 -10.46
N LYS A 287 -31.90 -37.43 -10.00
CA LYS A 287 -32.93 -37.21 -8.94
C LYS A 287 -33.16 -35.74 -8.56
N LYS A 288 -34.34 -35.22 -8.96
CA LYS A 288 -34.89 -33.91 -8.58
C LYS A 288 -34.70 -33.65 -7.07
N LYS A 289 -33.72 -32.82 -6.71
CA LYS A 289 -33.67 -32.20 -5.38
C LYS A 289 -34.36 -30.86 -5.50
N HIS A 290 -35.56 -30.72 -4.95
CA HIS A 290 -36.30 -29.45 -4.90
C HIS A 290 -35.41 -28.33 -4.34
N SER A 291 -35.42 -27.15 -4.97
CA SER A 291 -34.79 -25.95 -4.40
C SER A 291 -35.81 -25.25 -3.50
N LEU A 292 -35.94 -25.71 -2.25
CA LEU A 292 -36.89 -25.17 -1.26
C LEU A 292 -36.91 -23.63 -1.22
N ILE A 293 -35.74 -22.99 -1.21
CA ILE A 293 -35.61 -21.54 -1.10
C ILE A 293 -36.15 -20.82 -2.35
N LEU A 294 -35.78 -21.29 -3.56
CA LEU A 294 -36.22 -20.64 -4.80
C LEU A 294 -37.69 -20.91 -5.10
N SER A 295 -38.20 -22.11 -4.78
CA SER A 295 -39.61 -22.44 -4.97
C SER A 295 -40.48 -21.66 -3.99
N LEU A 296 -40.00 -21.42 -2.77
CA LEU A 296 -40.69 -20.60 -1.77
C LEU A 296 -40.75 -19.12 -2.18
N LEU A 297 -39.63 -18.54 -2.64
CA LEU A 297 -39.56 -17.11 -2.97
C LEU A 297 -40.16 -16.74 -4.33
N PHE A 298 -40.07 -17.64 -5.33
CA PHE A 298 -40.41 -17.31 -6.71
C PHE A 298 -41.32 -18.33 -7.41
N GLY A 299 -41.89 -19.29 -6.66
CA GLY A 299 -42.83 -20.27 -7.20
C GLY A 299 -42.22 -21.23 -8.21
N VAL A 300 -43.02 -21.61 -9.22
CA VAL A 300 -42.64 -22.60 -10.25
C VAL A 300 -41.50 -22.08 -11.13
N GLU A 301 -41.50 -20.79 -11.48
CA GLU A 301 -40.41 -20.20 -12.26
C GLU A 301 -39.08 -20.23 -11.48
N GLY A 302 -39.14 -20.03 -10.17
CA GLY A 302 -37.98 -20.19 -9.27
C GLY A 302 -37.44 -21.62 -9.25
N GLU A 303 -38.32 -22.62 -9.22
CA GLU A 303 -37.91 -24.02 -9.26
C GLU A 303 -37.27 -24.39 -10.61
N LEU A 304 -37.80 -23.88 -11.72
CA LEU A 304 -37.23 -24.07 -13.06
C LEU A 304 -35.83 -23.47 -13.16
N VAL A 305 -35.65 -22.24 -12.67
CA VAL A 305 -34.32 -21.59 -12.59
C VAL A 305 -33.38 -22.37 -11.67
N GLY A 306 -33.85 -22.80 -10.51
CA GLY A 306 -33.04 -23.58 -9.56
C GLY A 306 -32.53 -24.89 -10.15
N ASN A 307 -33.37 -25.57 -10.92
CA ASN A 307 -33.00 -26.80 -11.63
C ASN A 307 -32.00 -26.53 -12.77
N ALA A 308 -32.21 -25.47 -13.55
CA ALA A 308 -31.29 -25.06 -14.61
C ALA A 308 -29.88 -24.72 -14.05
N LEU A 309 -29.83 -23.96 -12.95
CA LEU A 309 -28.57 -23.61 -12.28
C LEU A 309 -27.86 -24.83 -11.70
N LYS A 310 -28.60 -25.78 -11.11
CA LYS A 310 -28.02 -27.03 -10.56
C LYS A 310 -27.43 -27.93 -11.66
N ALA A 311 -28.08 -28.01 -12.82
CA ALA A 311 -27.57 -28.76 -13.96
C ALA A 311 -26.20 -28.25 -14.41
N ARG A 312 -25.96 -26.94 -14.31
CA ARG A 312 -24.73 -26.27 -14.76
C ARG A 312 -23.78 -25.86 -13.63
N ARG A 313 -23.90 -26.47 -12.45
CA ARG A 313 -23.15 -26.09 -11.23
C ARG A 313 -21.64 -25.92 -11.42
N LYS A 314 -21.02 -26.73 -12.29
CA LYS A 314 -19.56 -26.72 -12.52
C LYS A 314 -19.12 -25.47 -13.28
N GLU A 315 -19.88 -25.06 -14.29
CA GLU A 315 -19.59 -23.89 -15.12
C GLU A 315 -19.86 -22.61 -14.32
N LEU A 316 -20.99 -22.56 -13.62
CA LEU A 316 -21.35 -21.43 -12.76
C LEU A 316 -20.36 -21.24 -11.61
N ARG A 317 -19.84 -22.31 -10.99
CA ARG A 317 -18.85 -22.21 -9.90
C ARG A 317 -17.60 -21.44 -10.32
N ILE A 318 -17.10 -21.68 -11.53
CA ILE A 318 -15.89 -21.00 -12.02
C ILE A 318 -16.15 -19.51 -12.20
N SER A 319 -17.29 -19.18 -12.80
CA SER A 319 -17.70 -17.79 -12.95
C SER A 319 -17.90 -17.09 -11.61
N THR A 320 -18.56 -17.75 -10.65
CA THR A 320 -18.71 -17.25 -9.28
C THR A 320 -17.34 -16.97 -8.66
N ILE A 321 -16.36 -17.87 -8.79
CA ILE A 321 -15.00 -17.68 -8.25
C ILE A 321 -14.30 -16.47 -8.89
N SER A 322 -14.40 -16.33 -10.21
CA SER A 322 -13.78 -15.22 -10.94
C SER A 322 -14.36 -13.87 -10.51
N LEU A 323 -15.68 -13.82 -10.35
CA LEU A 323 -16.40 -12.64 -9.87
C LEU A 323 -16.12 -12.32 -8.40
N THR A 324 -16.05 -13.34 -7.53
CA THR A 324 -15.65 -13.14 -6.12
C THR A 324 -14.24 -12.59 -6.01
N LEU A 325 -13.28 -13.08 -6.80
CA LEU A 325 -11.90 -12.60 -6.77
C LEU A 325 -11.80 -11.13 -7.19
N SER A 326 -12.50 -10.74 -8.26
CA SER A 326 -12.48 -9.36 -8.72
C SER A 326 -13.16 -8.41 -7.74
N PHE A 327 -14.31 -8.81 -7.17
CA PHE A 327 -14.97 -8.00 -6.16
C PHE A 327 -14.11 -7.91 -4.91
N PHE A 328 -13.55 -9.02 -4.43
CA PHE A 328 -12.68 -9.05 -3.26
C PHE A 328 -11.45 -8.16 -3.44
N ALA A 329 -10.75 -8.22 -4.58
CA ALA A 329 -9.62 -7.34 -4.86
C ALA A 329 -9.99 -5.86 -4.79
N PHE A 330 -11.13 -5.48 -5.37
CA PHE A 330 -11.65 -4.12 -5.30
C PHE A 330 -11.95 -3.68 -3.86
N THR A 331 -12.67 -4.51 -3.10
CA THR A 331 -13.03 -4.20 -1.70
C THR A 331 -11.78 -4.10 -0.81
N MET A 332 -10.84 -5.03 -0.99
CA MET A 332 -9.58 -5.08 -0.24
C MET A 332 -8.73 -3.84 -0.50
N PHE A 333 -8.61 -3.45 -1.77
CA PHE A 333 -7.89 -2.23 -2.15
C PHE A 333 -8.56 -0.97 -1.57
N LEU A 334 -9.89 -0.86 -1.62
CA LEU A 334 -10.59 0.27 -0.98
C LEU A 334 -10.37 0.34 0.53
N ILE A 335 -10.44 -0.79 1.23
CA ILE A 335 -10.20 -0.84 2.68
C ILE A 335 -8.77 -0.39 2.98
N PHE A 336 -7.79 -0.87 2.22
CA PHE A 336 -6.39 -0.45 2.36
C PHE A 336 -6.20 1.05 2.13
N VAL A 337 -6.86 1.63 1.13
CA VAL A 337 -6.80 3.07 0.86
C VAL A 337 -7.41 3.89 2.00
N THR A 338 -8.54 3.45 2.54
CA THR A 338 -9.14 4.09 3.72
C THR A 338 -8.19 4.02 4.92
N LEU A 339 -7.56 2.87 5.13
CA LEU A 339 -6.63 2.63 6.23
C LEU A 339 -5.37 3.48 6.09
N SER A 340 -4.79 3.55 4.89
CA SER A 340 -3.68 4.44 4.55
C SER A 340 -4.05 5.89 4.85
N ASN A 341 -5.24 6.35 4.44
CA ASN A 341 -5.69 7.72 4.71
C ASN A 341 -5.89 8.00 6.22
N ILE A 342 -6.27 7.02 7.03
CA ILE A 342 -6.30 7.18 8.51
C ILE A 342 -4.88 7.18 9.05
N SER A 343 -4.03 6.26 8.61
CA SER A 343 -2.67 6.14 9.11
C SER A 343 -1.88 7.44 8.93
N THR A 344 -2.13 8.14 7.84
CA THR A 344 -1.41 9.39 7.58
C THR A 344 -2.03 10.60 8.25
N LYS A 345 -3.27 10.53 8.77
CA LYS A 345 -3.78 11.56 9.70
C LYS A 345 -3.06 11.56 11.04
N HIS A 346 -2.42 10.44 11.38
CA HIS A 346 -1.55 10.33 12.56
C HIS A 346 -0.10 10.74 12.24
N THR A 347 0.13 11.50 11.17
CA THR A 347 1.47 12.03 10.85
C THR A 347 1.83 13.18 11.78
N TYR A 348 3.14 13.42 11.87
CA TYR A 348 3.77 14.54 12.56
C TYR A 348 3.06 15.88 12.32
N PHE A 349 2.64 16.18 11.08
CA PHE A 349 2.01 17.45 10.76
C PHE A 349 0.69 17.69 11.53
N GLU A 350 -0.21 16.70 11.57
CA GLU A 350 -1.48 16.81 12.32
C GLU A 350 -1.24 16.85 13.84
N ARG A 351 -0.22 16.14 14.35
CA ARG A 351 0.10 16.15 15.80
C ARG A 351 0.60 17.52 16.27
N TYR A 352 1.46 18.17 15.50
CA TYR A 352 2.10 19.44 15.86
C TYR A 352 1.50 20.64 15.14
N LYS A 353 0.31 20.49 14.54
CA LYS A 353 -0.32 21.57 13.79
C LYS A 353 -0.50 22.83 14.63
N ASP A 354 -0.95 22.68 15.87
CA ASP A 354 -1.28 23.83 16.71
C ASP A 354 -0.10 24.31 17.59
N SER A 355 1.11 23.75 17.42
CA SER A 355 2.27 24.15 18.23
C SER A 355 3.11 25.27 17.62
N TRP A 356 2.85 25.66 16.37
CA TRP A 356 3.62 26.67 15.63
C TRP A 356 2.80 27.30 14.50
N ASP A 357 3.12 28.55 14.14
CA ASP A 357 2.57 29.21 12.95
C ASP A 357 3.67 29.59 11.96
N VAL A 358 4.74 30.19 12.47
CA VAL A 358 5.97 30.45 11.72
C VAL A 358 7.14 29.81 12.47
N MET A 359 7.93 29.01 11.75
CA MET A 359 9.17 28.44 12.24
C MET A 359 10.33 29.06 11.46
N ALA A 360 11.32 29.58 12.17
CA ALA A 360 12.55 30.10 11.57
C ALA A 360 13.76 29.38 12.15
N THR A 361 14.52 28.68 11.32
CA THR A 361 15.76 28.00 11.70
C THR A 361 16.95 28.87 11.30
N VAL A 362 17.62 29.43 12.31
CA VAL A 362 18.82 30.27 12.17
C VAL A 362 20.05 29.37 12.17
N LYS A 363 20.82 29.40 11.07
CA LYS A 363 21.94 28.47 10.86
C LYS A 363 23.21 28.90 11.60
N ASN A 364 23.95 27.92 12.13
CA ASN A 364 25.28 28.10 12.73
C ASN A 364 25.37 29.22 13.76
N THR A 365 24.38 29.34 14.65
CA THR A 365 24.31 30.40 15.66
C THR A 365 24.03 29.75 17.00
N ASN A 366 24.66 30.22 18.08
CA ASN A 366 24.37 29.73 19.43
C ASN A 366 23.25 30.56 20.07
N ILE A 367 22.36 29.92 20.82
CA ILE A 367 21.23 30.60 21.47
C ILE A 367 21.67 31.75 22.40
N GLU A 368 22.87 31.67 22.96
CA GLU A 368 23.46 32.70 23.83
C GLU A 368 23.86 33.99 23.11
N GLU A 369 24.05 33.92 21.78
CA GLU A 369 24.51 35.02 20.93
C GLU A 369 23.35 35.65 20.14
N PHE A 370 22.13 35.12 20.28
CA PHE A 370 20.96 35.54 19.53
C PHE A 370 20.16 36.62 20.26
N ASP A 371 20.43 37.89 19.93
CA ASP A 371 19.83 39.07 20.59
C ASP A 371 18.58 39.64 19.87
N GLU A 372 18.12 39.03 18.78
CA GLU A 372 17.03 39.57 17.95
C GLU A 372 15.61 39.20 18.44
N LEU A 373 15.49 38.28 19.40
CA LEU A 373 14.22 37.81 19.98
C LEU A 373 13.25 38.93 20.40
N PRO A 374 13.67 39.98 21.15
CA PRO A 374 12.76 41.05 21.56
C PRO A 374 12.18 41.83 20.37
N LYS A 375 12.92 41.94 19.27
CA LYS A 375 12.44 42.64 18.06
C LYS A 375 11.39 41.81 17.31
N LEU A 376 11.51 40.48 17.34
CA LEU A 376 10.54 39.57 16.74
C LEU A 376 9.23 39.53 17.54
N LYS A 377 9.32 39.53 18.88
CA LYS A 377 8.15 39.67 19.78
C LYS A 377 7.37 40.97 19.57
N GLY A 378 8.02 42.01 19.06
CA GLY A 378 7.42 43.31 18.78
C GLY A 378 6.71 43.42 17.41
N ILE A 379 6.67 42.35 16.61
CA ILE A 379 5.92 42.32 15.35
C ILE A 379 4.42 42.30 15.67
N GLU A 380 3.63 43.08 14.93
CA GLU A 380 2.18 43.12 15.10
C GLU A 380 1.57 41.75 14.78
N GLY A 381 0.71 41.24 15.67
CA GLY A 381 0.08 39.93 15.51
C GLY A 381 0.88 38.73 16.04
N VAL A 382 2.10 38.91 16.57
CA VAL A 382 2.83 37.84 17.28
C VAL A 382 2.31 37.72 18.71
N GLU A 383 1.81 36.53 19.09
CA GLU A 383 1.35 36.23 20.45
C GLU A 383 2.47 35.69 21.33
N SER A 384 3.25 34.74 20.80
CA SER A 384 4.38 34.13 21.49
C SER A 384 5.54 33.89 20.52
N CYS A 385 6.77 34.08 21.00
CA CYS A 385 7.98 33.79 20.25
C CYS A 385 9.03 33.20 21.20
N VAL A 386 9.46 31.98 20.90
CA VAL A 386 10.39 31.21 21.73
C VAL A 386 11.54 30.73 20.86
N ALA A 387 12.78 31.04 21.26
CA ALA A 387 13.95 30.39 20.69
C ALA A 387 14.29 29.14 21.49
N TYR A 388 14.71 28.09 20.78
CA TYR A 388 15.26 26.91 21.39
C TYR A 388 16.38 26.29 20.56
N GLN A 389 17.26 25.58 21.25
CA GLN A 389 18.38 24.83 20.68
C GLN A 389 18.47 23.49 21.40
N LYS A 390 18.95 22.45 20.72
CA LYS A 390 19.06 21.10 21.31
C LYS A 390 20.52 20.72 21.50
N ALA A 391 20.77 19.98 22.57
CA ALA A 391 22.04 19.34 22.83
C ALA A 391 21.80 17.91 23.33
N VAL A 392 22.83 17.07 23.27
CA VAL A 392 22.73 15.68 23.70
C VAL A 392 23.81 15.38 24.74
N ALA A 393 23.36 14.78 25.83
CA ALA A 393 24.21 14.20 26.86
C ALA A 393 23.71 12.79 27.20
N TYR A 394 24.37 12.12 28.13
CA TYR A 394 23.96 10.81 28.64
C TYR A 394 23.93 10.82 30.16
N THR A 395 23.24 9.85 30.75
CA THR A 395 23.26 9.59 32.19
C THR A 395 23.21 8.09 32.43
N VAL A 396 23.71 7.66 33.59
CA VAL A 396 23.60 6.28 34.03
C VAL A 396 22.42 6.17 35.02
N ILE A 397 21.44 5.32 34.71
CA ILE A 397 20.27 5.04 35.54
C ILE A 397 20.37 3.62 36.09
N ARG A 398 20.13 3.45 37.38
CA ARG A 398 20.05 2.14 38.05
C ARG A 398 18.60 1.73 38.29
N GLU A 399 18.36 0.42 38.43
CA GLU A 399 17.01 -0.13 38.64
C GLU A 399 16.29 0.49 39.85
N GLU A 400 17.02 0.86 40.91
CA GLU A 400 16.50 1.50 42.12
C GLU A 400 15.89 2.89 41.86
N GLN A 401 16.28 3.56 40.79
CA GLN A 401 15.82 4.91 40.43
C GLN A 401 14.59 4.88 39.54
N LEU A 402 14.22 3.72 39.01
CA LEU A 402 13.04 3.56 38.15
C LEU A 402 11.75 3.81 38.94
N SER A 403 10.70 4.22 38.23
CA SER A 403 9.38 4.36 38.82
C SER A 403 8.81 2.99 39.24
N PRO A 404 7.95 2.93 40.28
CA PRO A 404 7.24 1.71 40.65
C PRO A 404 6.44 1.09 39.49
N GLU A 405 5.86 1.94 38.63
CA GLU A 405 5.08 1.55 37.46
C GLU A 405 5.96 0.82 36.43
N LEU A 406 7.13 1.39 36.11
CA LEU A 406 8.06 0.77 35.17
C LEU A 406 8.68 -0.50 35.74
N GLN A 407 8.96 -0.54 37.05
CA GLN A 407 9.42 -1.77 37.71
C GLN A 407 8.37 -2.88 37.63
N ALA A 408 7.09 -2.56 37.77
CA ALA A 408 6.01 -3.54 37.65
C ALA A 408 5.90 -4.15 36.24
N LEU A 409 6.32 -3.42 35.20
CA LEU A 409 6.39 -3.90 33.81
C LEU A 409 7.62 -4.77 33.52
N GLY A 410 8.56 -4.91 34.47
CA GLY A 410 9.83 -5.62 34.27
C GLY A 410 11.02 -4.71 34.00
N GLY A 411 10.90 -3.41 34.27
CA GLY A 411 11.95 -2.41 34.15
C GLY A 411 12.21 -1.99 32.70
N ILE A 412 13.29 -1.21 32.50
CA ILE A 412 13.71 -0.71 31.19
C ILE A 412 13.81 -1.84 30.15
N ARG A 413 14.36 -2.99 30.55
CA ARG A 413 14.61 -4.12 29.64
C ARG A 413 13.36 -4.62 28.94
N ALA A 414 12.22 -4.60 29.63
CA ALA A 414 10.96 -5.11 29.11
C ALA A 414 10.37 -4.19 28.03
N VAL A 415 10.70 -2.90 28.08
CA VAL A 415 10.13 -1.86 27.21
C VAL A 415 11.09 -1.45 26.08
N ALA A 416 12.39 -1.35 26.38
CA ALA A 416 13.43 -0.85 25.48
C ALA A 416 14.45 -1.94 25.03
N GLY A 417 14.26 -3.20 25.42
CA GLY A 417 15.16 -4.30 25.09
C GLY A 417 16.50 -4.23 25.83
N SER A 418 17.59 -4.74 25.24
CA SER A 418 18.93 -4.74 25.86
C SER A 418 19.85 -3.61 25.38
N ALA A 419 19.35 -2.70 24.54
CA ALA A 419 20.13 -1.57 24.05
C ALA A 419 20.46 -0.60 25.19
N GLY A 420 21.73 -0.19 25.32
CA GLY A 420 22.19 0.71 26.39
C GLY A 420 22.46 0.04 27.74
N MET A 421 22.32 -1.29 27.87
CA MET A 421 22.67 -2.01 29.10
C MET A 421 24.19 -2.08 29.28
N MET A 422 24.69 -1.59 30.42
CA MET A 422 26.11 -1.68 30.80
C MET A 422 26.41 -3.03 31.46
N THR A 423 27.69 -3.43 31.48
CA THR A 423 28.17 -4.70 32.07
C THR A 423 27.82 -4.87 33.55
N ASP A 424 27.62 -3.76 34.24
CA ASP A 424 27.41 -3.71 35.69
C ASP A 424 25.92 -3.68 36.08
N GLY A 425 25.01 -3.88 35.11
CA GLY A 425 23.55 -3.86 35.33
C GLY A 425 22.92 -2.47 35.39
N ALA A 426 23.70 -1.42 35.15
CA ALA A 426 23.21 -0.06 34.98
C ALA A 426 22.85 0.23 33.51
N TRP A 427 22.01 1.23 33.27
CA TRP A 427 21.54 1.61 31.95
C TRP A 427 22.10 2.96 31.55
N LEU A 428 22.76 3.02 30.40
CA LEU A 428 23.14 4.27 29.77
C LEU A 428 21.93 4.82 29.01
N VAL A 429 21.47 5.99 29.42
CA VAL A 429 20.26 6.64 28.92
C VAL A 429 20.63 7.96 28.28
N LYS A 430 20.08 8.23 27.10
CA LYS A 430 20.26 9.50 26.41
C LYS A 430 19.48 10.61 27.13
N VAL A 431 20.10 11.77 27.26
CA VAL A 431 19.56 12.97 27.91
C VAL A 431 19.54 14.07 26.86
N PRO A 432 18.49 14.17 26.03
CA PRO A 432 18.26 15.33 25.18
C PRO A 432 18.08 16.56 26.07
N ILE A 433 18.84 17.61 25.80
CA ILE A 433 18.76 18.88 26.51
C ILE A 433 18.11 19.88 25.57
N VAL A 434 16.91 20.32 25.91
CA VAL A 434 16.19 21.40 25.22
C VAL A 434 16.53 22.70 25.91
N ILE A 435 17.32 23.53 25.24
CA ILE A 435 17.75 24.83 25.73
C ILE A 435 16.74 25.86 25.22
N LEU A 436 15.91 26.39 26.12
CA LEU A 436 14.94 27.45 25.81
C LEU A 436 15.55 28.82 26.11
N ASP A 437 15.13 29.86 25.39
CA ASP A 437 15.36 31.21 25.87
C ASP A 437 14.71 31.42 27.25
N ASP A 438 15.26 32.32 28.06
CA ASP A 438 14.82 32.49 29.45
C ASP A 438 13.32 32.83 29.57
N ASN A 439 12.74 33.54 28.60
CA ASN A 439 11.31 33.86 28.62
C ASN A 439 10.47 32.64 28.22
N GLY A 440 10.90 31.88 27.21
CA GLY A 440 10.26 30.63 26.81
C GLY A 440 10.30 29.58 27.91
N PHE A 441 11.39 29.54 28.69
CA PHE A 441 11.47 28.71 29.89
C PHE A 441 10.46 29.15 30.96
N GLN A 442 10.30 30.46 31.19
CA GLN A 442 9.26 30.98 32.10
C GLN A 442 7.83 30.66 31.62
N GLU A 443 7.58 30.80 30.32
CA GLU A 443 6.29 30.46 29.69
C GLU A 443 5.97 28.98 29.91
N TYR A 444 6.94 28.09 29.71
CA TYR A 444 6.79 26.67 29.98
C TYR A 444 6.60 26.35 31.47
N CYS A 445 7.35 26.99 32.38
CA CYS A 445 7.11 26.89 33.83
C CYS A 445 5.66 27.28 34.19
N GLY A 446 5.15 28.36 33.57
CA GLY A 446 3.77 28.79 33.71
C GLY A 446 2.75 27.77 33.19
N GLN A 447 3.03 27.14 32.04
CA GLN A 447 2.20 26.08 31.44
C GLN A 447 2.00 24.91 32.42
N ILE A 448 3.08 24.43 33.04
CA ILE A 448 3.04 23.27 33.95
C ILE A 448 2.75 23.64 35.43
N GLY A 449 2.61 24.94 35.73
CA GLY A 449 2.32 25.44 37.09
C GLY A 449 3.49 25.37 38.08
N VAL A 450 4.73 25.42 37.62
CA VAL A 450 5.96 25.38 38.43
C VAL A 450 6.56 26.77 38.57
N GLU A 451 7.13 27.11 39.74
CA GLU A 451 7.83 28.38 39.91
C GLU A 451 9.12 28.43 39.06
N PRO A 452 9.32 29.47 38.22
CA PRO A 452 10.47 29.53 37.33
C PRO A 452 11.77 29.78 38.11
N GLY A 453 12.69 28.82 38.05
CA GLY A 453 14.05 28.95 38.59
C GLY A 453 15.09 28.94 37.47
N MET A 454 15.95 29.95 37.38
CA MET A 454 16.98 30.04 36.32
C MET A 454 18.25 29.21 36.61
N ASP A 455 18.23 28.41 37.68
CA ASP A 455 19.40 27.64 38.17
C ASP A 455 19.14 26.12 38.18
N GLY A 456 18.12 25.64 37.46
CA GLY A 456 17.86 24.21 37.33
C GLY A 456 17.03 23.85 36.10
N ALA A 457 16.80 22.56 35.90
CA ALA A 457 16.07 22.00 34.77
C ALA A 457 14.70 21.47 35.17
N ILE A 458 13.79 21.42 34.20
CA ILE A 458 12.57 20.62 34.26
C ILE A 458 12.84 19.31 33.52
N VAL A 459 12.50 18.19 34.15
CA VAL A 459 12.68 16.86 33.55
C VAL A 459 11.35 16.39 33.00
N LEU A 460 11.33 16.04 31.71
CA LEU A 460 10.23 15.31 31.12
C LEU A 460 10.35 13.85 31.54
N ASN A 461 9.58 13.47 32.54
CA ASN A 461 9.62 12.18 33.21
C ASN A 461 8.54 11.25 32.68
N HIS A 462 8.72 10.81 31.44
CA HIS A 462 7.79 9.87 30.83
C HIS A 462 8.52 8.81 30.00
N ILE A 463 7.94 7.63 29.91
CA ILE A 463 8.39 6.54 29.04
C ILE A 463 7.16 5.83 28.49
N TRP A 464 7.19 5.49 27.21
CA TRP A 464 6.09 4.80 26.55
C TRP A 464 5.96 3.35 27.07
N ASP A 465 4.76 2.96 27.53
CA ASP A 465 4.43 1.57 27.86
C ASP A 465 4.14 0.78 26.58
N SER A 466 5.20 0.24 25.96
CA SER A 466 5.13 -0.57 24.75
C SER A 466 4.52 -1.97 24.97
N ILE A 467 4.28 -2.39 26.22
CA ILE A 467 3.72 -3.70 26.56
C ILE A 467 2.20 -3.66 26.52
N ASN A 468 1.60 -2.64 27.13
CA ASN A 468 0.14 -2.51 27.23
C ASN A 468 -0.45 -1.55 26.18
N SER A 469 0.35 -0.69 25.57
CA SER A 469 -0.08 0.26 24.55
C SER A 469 0.66 0.07 23.22
N ASN A 470 0.19 0.72 22.16
CA ASN A 470 0.79 0.59 20.83
C ASN A 470 1.32 1.94 20.33
N PHE A 471 2.22 1.92 19.34
CA PHE A 471 2.93 3.12 18.87
C PHE A 471 2.01 4.23 18.37
N ARG A 472 0.77 3.90 17.98
CA ARG A 472 -0.21 4.86 17.46
C ARG A 472 -1.00 5.54 18.58
N TYR A 473 -1.16 4.87 19.72
CA TYR A 473 -1.78 5.42 20.92
C TYR A 473 -0.85 5.13 22.10
N PRO A 474 0.31 5.80 22.15
CA PRO A 474 1.26 5.59 23.23
C PRO A 474 0.62 6.03 24.55
N GLU A 475 0.64 5.15 25.54
CA GLU A 475 0.36 5.51 26.93
C GLU A 475 1.70 5.66 27.65
N TYR A 476 1.90 6.80 28.28
CA TYR A 476 3.13 7.12 28.97
C TYR A 476 3.00 6.89 30.46
N ILE A 477 4.04 6.34 31.06
CA ILE A 477 4.18 6.17 32.51
C ILE A 477 5.41 6.94 33.00
N PRO A 478 5.52 7.26 34.31
CA PRO A 478 6.72 7.88 34.85
C PRO A 478 7.97 7.03 34.56
N PHE A 479 9.07 7.65 34.14
CA PHE A 479 10.31 6.93 33.84
C PHE A 479 11.12 6.63 35.12
N ILE A 480 11.34 7.66 35.93
CA ILE A 480 12.10 7.61 37.18
C ILE A 480 11.27 8.07 38.38
N THR A 481 11.70 7.67 39.57
CA THR A 481 11.13 8.17 40.83
C THR A 481 11.58 9.62 41.07
N GLU A 482 10.64 10.49 41.45
CA GLU A 482 10.83 11.94 41.65
C GLU A 482 11.68 12.32 42.89
N THR A 483 12.53 11.43 43.38
CA THR A 483 13.40 11.64 44.55
C THR A 483 14.78 12.19 44.19
N THR A 484 15.14 12.17 42.91
CA THR A 484 16.47 12.59 42.44
C THR A 484 16.57 14.12 42.40
N GLN A 485 17.46 14.73 43.17
CA GLN A 485 17.61 16.19 43.22
C GLN A 485 18.54 16.75 42.12
N SER A 486 19.38 15.91 41.52
CA SER A 486 20.28 16.29 40.43
C SER A 486 20.62 15.10 39.56
N VAL A 487 20.71 15.30 38.25
CA VAL A 487 21.20 14.29 37.30
C VAL A 487 22.65 14.57 36.96
N LEU A 488 23.47 13.51 36.99
CA LEU A 488 24.87 13.56 36.63
C LEU A 488 25.02 13.22 35.15
N LEU A 489 25.61 14.14 34.40
CA LEU A 489 25.85 13.96 32.98
C LEU A 489 27.13 13.13 32.75
N THR A 490 27.05 12.25 31.78
CA THR A 490 28.14 11.41 31.28
C THR A 490 28.27 11.57 29.77
N ASP A 491 29.41 11.13 29.24
CA ASP A 491 29.56 10.92 27.80
C ASP A 491 28.86 9.64 27.34
N GLU A 492 28.91 9.39 26.02
CA GLU A 492 28.36 8.19 25.37
C GLU A 492 29.00 6.87 25.84
N THR A 493 30.09 6.92 26.61
CA THR A 493 30.77 5.74 27.19
C THR A 493 30.41 5.53 28.67
N GLY A 494 29.58 6.41 29.25
CA GLY A 494 29.22 6.39 30.66
C GLY A 494 30.28 6.99 31.58
N LYS A 495 31.28 7.69 31.05
CA LYS A 495 32.27 8.39 31.85
C LYS A 495 31.74 9.76 32.26
N GLU A 496 31.88 10.09 33.54
CA GLU A 496 31.41 11.37 34.08
C GLU A 496 32.09 12.55 33.39
N THR A 497 31.31 13.47 32.84
CA THR A 497 31.80 14.74 32.26
C THR A 497 31.88 15.85 33.30
N GLY A 498 31.40 15.58 34.53
CA GLY A 498 31.43 16.50 35.67
C GLY A 498 30.24 17.47 35.75
N GLY A 499 29.36 17.49 34.74
CA GLY A 499 28.14 18.32 34.74
C GLY A 499 27.06 17.73 35.64
N LYS A 500 26.66 18.44 36.69
CA LYS A 500 25.46 18.11 37.49
C LYS A 500 24.39 19.16 37.26
N ILE A 501 23.23 18.73 36.78
CA ILE A 501 22.08 19.60 36.58
C ILE A 501 21.11 19.40 37.75
N LYS A 502 20.78 20.49 38.44
CA LYS A 502 19.77 20.50 39.52
C LYS A 502 18.38 20.39 38.91
N GLN A 503 17.54 19.51 39.46
CA GLN A 503 16.16 19.37 39.02
C GLN A 503 15.23 20.26 39.84
N LEU A 504 14.38 21.03 39.14
CA LEU A 504 13.37 21.92 39.72
C LEU A 504 12.03 21.19 39.88
N ALA A 505 11.64 20.46 38.83
CA ALA A 505 10.39 19.71 38.79
C ALA A 505 10.48 18.55 37.79
N TYR A 506 9.55 17.62 37.96
CA TYR A 506 9.27 16.53 37.03
C TYR A 506 7.90 16.78 36.41
N THR A 507 7.77 16.53 35.12
CA THR A 507 6.49 16.68 34.40
C THR A 507 6.36 15.60 33.34
N GLN A 508 5.12 15.31 32.94
CA GLN A 508 4.83 14.49 31.76
C GLN A 508 4.35 15.33 30.58
N GLU A 509 4.18 16.64 30.78
CA GLU A 509 3.71 17.56 29.75
C GLU A 509 4.89 18.17 28.99
N GLU A 510 4.86 18.03 27.67
CA GLU A 510 5.87 18.59 26.77
C GLU A 510 5.73 20.12 26.64
N PRO A 511 6.84 20.84 26.42
CA PRO A 511 6.77 22.24 26.02
C PRO A 511 6.14 22.33 24.63
N ILE A 512 5.34 23.38 24.38
CA ILE A 512 4.70 23.63 23.09
C ILE A 512 5.77 24.00 22.05
N LEU A 513 6.38 22.99 21.44
CA LEU A 513 7.40 23.10 20.40
C LEU A 513 7.01 22.19 19.22
N ARG A 514 7.63 22.43 18.06
CA ARG A 514 7.51 21.56 16.88
C ARG A 514 8.62 20.50 16.94
N GLU A 515 8.62 19.65 17.96
CA GLU A 515 9.66 18.65 18.23
C GLU A 515 9.07 17.32 18.66
N GLU A 516 9.70 16.22 18.23
CA GLU A 516 9.37 14.87 18.68
C GLU A 516 10.51 14.37 19.57
N TYR A 517 10.16 13.88 20.76
CA TYR A 517 11.12 13.36 21.72
C TYR A 517 11.27 11.86 21.52
N GLU A 518 12.51 11.40 21.41
CA GLU A 518 12.80 9.97 21.33
C GLU A 518 12.31 9.26 22.60
N ASP A 519 11.66 8.11 22.42
CA ASP A 519 11.33 7.23 23.54
C ASP A 519 12.61 6.74 24.24
N TYR A 520 12.47 6.35 25.50
CA TYR A 520 13.59 5.87 26.33
C TYR A 520 14.68 6.94 26.55
N THR A 521 14.28 8.21 26.60
CA THR A 521 15.16 9.33 26.93
C THR A 521 14.70 10.08 28.17
N LEU A 522 15.64 10.75 28.85
CA LEU A 522 15.33 11.62 29.98
C LEU A 522 15.55 13.07 29.54
N VAL A 523 14.53 13.65 28.89
CA VAL A 523 14.65 15.00 28.32
C VAL A 523 14.75 16.03 29.45
N GLN A 524 15.73 16.93 29.35
CA GLN A 524 15.93 18.04 30.28
C GLN A 524 15.70 19.37 29.57
N ILE A 525 14.80 20.16 30.11
CA ILE A 525 14.45 21.48 29.60
C ILE A 525 15.11 22.50 30.51
N ILE A 526 15.97 23.35 29.93
CA ILE A 526 16.78 24.32 30.68
C ILE A 526 16.69 25.73 30.07
N PRO A 527 16.86 26.78 30.89
CA PRO A 527 16.98 28.15 30.39
C PRO A 527 18.38 28.40 29.80
N ALA A 528 18.46 29.25 28.78
CA ALA A 528 19.70 29.66 28.11
C ALA A 528 20.72 30.28 29.09
N SER A 529 20.26 30.98 30.13
CA SER A 529 21.10 31.50 31.21
C SER A 529 21.80 30.42 32.03
N LEU A 530 21.16 29.26 32.24
CA LEU A 530 21.79 28.10 32.86
C LEU A 530 22.75 27.42 31.89
N TRP A 531 22.34 27.28 30.63
CA TRP A 531 23.19 26.72 29.58
C TRP A 531 24.52 27.46 29.44
N LYS A 532 24.51 28.79 29.47
CA LYS A 532 25.72 29.64 29.48
C LYS A 532 26.69 29.34 30.61
N LYS A 533 26.20 28.82 31.74
CA LYS A 533 27.03 28.38 32.87
C LYS A 533 27.54 26.94 32.69
N LEU A 534 26.81 26.10 31.96
CA LEU A 534 27.04 24.65 31.80
C LEU A 534 27.76 24.25 30.51
N GLY A 535 27.69 25.04 29.44
CA GLY A 535 27.99 24.68 28.04
C GLY A 535 29.41 24.17 27.75
N LEU A 536 30.31 24.19 28.73
CA LEU A 536 31.66 23.64 28.66
C LEU A 536 31.73 22.11 28.83
N TRP A 537 30.64 21.45 29.28
CA TRP A 537 30.65 20.03 29.68
C TRP A 537 29.80 19.09 28.82
N VAL A 538 29.14 19.61 27.78
CA VAL A 538 28.22 18.83 26.94
C VAL A 538 28.88 18.54 25.58
N PRO A 539 28.97 17.27 25.17
CA PRO A 539 29.81 16.86 24.05
C PRO A 539 29.21 17.17 22.66
N GLU A 540 27.89 17.26 22.52
CA GLU A 540 27.21 17.47 21.24
C GLU A 540 26.09 18.50 21.37
N VAL A 541 26.15 19.55 20.55
CA VAL A 541 25.19 20.66 20.52
C VAL A 541 24.81 20.88 19.05
N GLU A 542 23.52 20.99 18.76
CA GLU A 542 23.07 21.32 17.42
C GLU A 542 23.52 22.72 17.05
N ALA A 543 24.04 22.92 15.83
CA ALA A 543 24.59 24.20 15.40
C ALA A 543 23.53 25.29 15.12
N ASP A 544 22.26 24.90 15.01
CA ASP A 544 21.18 25.77 14.56
C ASP A 544 20.25 26.13 15.73
N ILE A 545 19.66 27.32 15.69
CA ILE A 545 18.60 27.76 16.61
C ILE A 545 17.27 27.66 15.88
N ASN A 546 16.26 27.14 16.57
CA ASN A 546 14.89 27.13 16.09
C ASN A 546 14.08 28.20 16.80
N LEU A 547 13.42 29.05 16.03
CA LEU A 547 12.51 30.07 16.52
C LEU A 547 11.09 29.62 16.21
N ARG A 548 10.30 29.43 17.26
CA ARG A 548 8.88 29.12 17.17
C ARG A 548 8.08 30.39 17.40
N ILE A 549 7.17 30.71 16.49
CA ILE A 549 6.34 31.91 16.55
C ILE A 549 4.88 31.49 16.44
N LEU A 550 4.07 31.96 17.37
CA LEU A 550 2.61 31.88 17.33
C LEU A 550 2.02 33.23 16.95
N ALA A 551 1.08 33.19 16.04
CA ALA A 551 0.30 34.31 15.58
C ALA A 551 -1.01 34.41 16.37
N SER A 552 -1.52 35.62 16.54
CA SER A 552 -2.83 35.85 17.16
C SER A 552 -4.00 35.35 16.31
N ASP A 553 -3.81 35.23 14.99
CA ASP A 553 -4.81 34.75 14.03
C ASP A 553 -4.15 34.21 12.74
N ASP A 554 -4.79 33.26 12.07
CA ASP A 554 -4.33 32.69 10.79
C ASP A 554 -4.14 33.75 9.69
N SER A 555 -4.90 34.85 9.71
CA SER A 555 -4.82 35.89 8.67
C SER A 555 -3.50 36.66 8.63
N VAL A 556 -2.79 36.75 9.76
CA VAL A 556 -1.54 37.53 9.88
C VAL A 556 -0.28 36.68 9.72
N VAL A 557 -0.40 35.35 9.66
CA VAL A 557 0.76 34.43 9.62
C VAL A 557 1.70 34.71 8.44
N SER A 558 1.15 35.03 7.27
CA SER A 558 1.95 35.35 6.07
C SER A 558 2.65 36.71 6.17
N GLU A 559 2.05 37.68 6.88
CA GLU A 559 2.66 38.98 7.14
C GLU A 559 3.80 38.82 8.15
N ILE A 560 3.58 38.05 9.22
CA ILE A 560 4.61 37.70 10.21
C ILE A 560 5.78 36.97 9.55
N GLU A 561 5.53 36.01 8.66
CA GLU A 561 6.59 35.31 7.91
C GLU A 561 7.47 36.31 7.13
N SER A 562 6.83 37.29 6.47
CA SER A 562 7.52 38.31 5.67
C SER A 562 8.36 39.24 6.55
N ASP A 563 7.80 39.70 7.67
CA ASP A 563 8.47 40.57 8.64
C ASP A 563 9.65 39.88 9.32
N VAL A 564 9.49 38.60 9.70
CA VAL A 564 10.56 37.77 10.28
C VAL A 564 11.68 37.58 9.25
N ARG A 565 11.32 37.31 7.99
CA ARG A 565 12.29 37.18 6.90
C ARG A 565 13.08 38.46 6.67
N GLU A 566 12.41 39.61 6.60
CA GLU A 566 13.08 40.91 6.43
C GLU A 566 14.06 41.21 7.56
N ARG A 567 13.67 40.95 8.82
CA ARG A 567 14.50 41.28 9.99
C ARG A 567 15.70 40.35 10.19
N LEU A 568 15.57 39.07 9.84
CA LEU A 568 16.62 38.08 10.11
C LEU A 568 17.58 37.85 8.93
N SER A 569 17.10 38.00 7.68
CA SER A 569 17.89 37.63 6.49
C SER A 569 19.12 38.51 6.25
N ASP A 570 19.12 39.73 6.79
CA ASP A 570 20.26 40.65 6.68
C ASP A 570 21.46 40.23 7.52
N SER A 571 21.21 39.60 8.68
CA SER A 571 22.24 39.27 9.68
C SER A 571 22.54 37.78 9.76
N TYR A 572 21.61 36.92 9.36
CA TYR A 572 21.71 35.48 9.52
C TYR A 572 21.27 34.72 8.26
N LYS A 573 21.79 33.50 8.10
CA LYS A 573 21.23 32.54 7.15
C LYS A 573 20.07 31.84 7.83
N VAL A 574 18.87 31.98 7.25
CA VAL A 574 17.63 31.51 7.88
C VAL A 574 16.81 30.70 6.89
N ASP A 575 16.27 29.58 7.35
CA ASP A 575 15.20 28.85 6.66
C ASP A 575 13.89 29.13 7.41
N ILE A 576 12.89 29.67 6.72
CA ILE A 576 11.61 30.07 7.34
C ILE A 576 10.48 29.31 6.66
N THR A 577 9.66 28.66 7.46
CA THR A 577 8.47 27.90 7.03
C THR A 577 7.23 28.40 7.76
N ASN A 578 6.09 28.37 7.06
CA ASN A 578 4.80 28.83 7.55
C ASN A 578 3.79 27.67 7.49
N ARG A 579 3.07 27.47 8.59
CA ARG A 579 2.11 26.37 8.75
C ARG A 579 0.99 26.37 7.71
N ILE A 580 0.45 27.54 7.36
CA ILE A 580 -0.67 27.63 6.40
C ILE A 580 -0.19 27.19 5.01
N GLN A 581 1.00 27.64 4.61
CA GLN A 581 1.60 27.25 3.34
C GLN A 581 1.90 25.74 3.32
N ASP A 582 2.52 25.21 4.39
CA ASP A 582 2.77 23.77 4.54
C ASP A 582 1.44 22.96 4.48
N GLU A 583 0.36 23.44 5.12
CA GLU A 583 -0.95 22.78 5.08
C GLU A 583 -1.56 22.78 3.67
N ILE A 584 -1.42 23.88 2.92
CA ILE A 584 -1.88 23.98 1.54
C ILE A 584 -1.12 22.98 0.66
N GLU A 585 0.21 22.93 0.80
CA GLU A 585 1.09 22.01 0.07
C GLU A 585 0.74 20.55 0.38
N GLU A 586 0.61 20.19 1.66
CA GLU A 586 0.25 18.83 2.07
C GLU A 586 -1.15 18.45 1.57
N ARG A 587 -2.14 19.34 1.72
CA ARG A 587 -3.52 19.11 1.25
C ARG A 587 -3.57 18.86 -0.25
N ASN A 588 -2.75 19.57 -1.03
CA ASN A 588 -2.70 19.40 -2.47
C ASN A 588 -1.95 18.12 -2.87
N LEU A 589 -0.83 17.78 -2.21
CA LEU A 589 -0.17 16.48 -2.35
C LEU A 589 -1.16 15.33 -2.10
N TRP A 590 -1.95 15.45 -1.03
CA TRP A 590 -3.01 14.52 -0.68
C TRP A 590 -4.12 14.39 -1.72
N LYS A 591 -4.53 15.51 -2.31
CA LYS A 591 -5.50 15.53 -3.40
C LYS A 591 -4.95 14.80 -4.62
N GLY A 592 -3.67 14.99 -4.93
CA GLY A 592 -2.94 14.24 -5.96
C GLY A 592 -2.97 12.74 -5.70
N TYR A 593 -2.52 12.32 -4.51
CA TYR A 593 -2.54 10.92 -4.07
C TYR A 593 -3.93 10.29 -4.17
N LYS A 594 -4.96 10.95 -3.60
CA LYS A 594 -6.36 10.48 -3.65
C LYS A 594 -6.87 10.32 -5.08
N THR A 595 -6.43 11.18 -6.00
CA THR A 595 -6.83 11.10 -7.41
C THR A 595 -6.19 9.89 -8.11
N ILE A 596 -4.89 9.67 -7.92
CA ILE A 596 -4.14 8.52 -8.46
C ILE A 596 -4.74 7.21 -7.96
N VAL A 597 -4.91 7.11 -6.64
CA VAL A 597 -5.48 5.94 -5.97
C VAL A 597 -6.93 5.71 -6.37
N GLY A 598 -7.74 6.77 -6.44
CA GLY A 598 -9.11 6.71 -6.93
C GLY A 598 -9.19 6.15 -8.35
N ALA A 599 -8.29 6.58 -9.24
CA ALA A 599 -8.23 6.05 -10.60
C ALA A 599 -7.83 4.55 -10.63
N LEU A 600 -6.90 4.10 -9.78
CA LEU A 600 -6.62 2.67 -9.57
C LEU A 600 -7.85 1.89 -9.05
N CYS A 601 -8.64 2.46 -8.14
CA CYS A 601 -9.90 1.85 -7.71
C CYS A 601 -10.89 1.70 -8.87
N THR A 602 -11.03 2.73 -9.71
CA THR A 602 -11.93 2.66 -10.89
C THR A 602 -11.48 1.59 -11.88
N LEU A 603 -10.16 1.41 -12.04
CA LEU A 603 -9.60 0.37 -12.87
C LEU A 603 -10.00 -1.04 -12.39
N LEU A 604 -9.86 -1.31 -11.09
CA LEU A 604 -10.27 -2.57 -10.47
C LEU A 604 -11.77 -2.83 -10.61
N ALA A 605 -12.59 -1.78 -10.49
CA ALA A 605 -14.02 -1.87 -10.71
C ALA A 605 -14.35 -2.24 -12.17
N LEU A 606 -13.70 -1.59 -13.15
CA LEU A 606 -13.90 -1.88 -14.57
C LEU A 606 -13.52 -3.32 -14.94
N ILE A 607 -12.45 -3.85 -14.35
CA ILE A 607 -12.05 -5.26 -14.51
C ILE A 607 -13.18 -6.20 -14.07
N GLY A 608 -13.78 -5.93 -12.89
CA GLY A 608 -14.91 -6.71 -12.39
C GLY A 608 -16.12 -6.63 -13.28
N ILE A 609 -16.51 -5.42 -13.69
CA ILE A 609 -17.65 -5.19 -14.58
C ILE A 609 -17.45 -5.89 -15.93
N ALA A 610 -16.27 -5.79 -16.53
CA ALA A 610 -16.00 -6.43 -17.81
C ALA A 610 -16.08 -7.96 -17.72
N ASN A 611 -15.57 -8.53 -16.63
CA ASN A 611 -15.64 -9.97 -16.38
C ASN A 611 -17.09 -10.48 -16.28
N ILE A 612 -17.91 -9.75 -15.53
CA ILE A 612 -19.34 -10.01 -15.38
C ILE A 612 -20.06 -9.96 -16.73
N PHE A 613 -19.85 -8.87 -17.47
CA PHE A 613 -20.53 -8.63 -18.73
C PHE A 613 -20.16 -9.70 -19.77
N SER A 614 -18.87 -10.03 -19.88
CA SER A 614 -18.38 -11.08 -20.78
C SER A 614 -18.98 -12.45 -20.46
N HIS A 615 -19.01 -12.82 -19.17
CA HIS A 615 -19.56 -14.10 -18.73
C HIS A 615 -21.06 -14.22 -19.00
N THR A 616 -21.85 -13.22 -18.60
CA THR A 616 -23.32 -13.25 -18.70
C THR A 616 -23.79 -13.33 -20.14
N LEU A 617 -23.14 -12.60 -21.04
CA LEU A 617 -23.45 -12.64 -22.46
C LEU A 617 -23.16 -14.03 -23.05
N GLY A 618 -21.99 -14.61 -22.77
CA GLY A 618 -21.63 -15.95 -23.23
C GLY A 618 -22.61 -17.04 -22.74
N PHE A 619 -23.03 -16.94 -21.47
CA PHE A 619 -23.95 -17.90 -20.86
C PHE A 619 -25.36 -17.88 -21.48
N LEU A 620 -25.90 -16.70 -21.79
CA LEU A 620 -27.23 -16.56 -22.39
C LEU A 620 -27.33 -17.16 -23.79
N TYR A 621 -26.30 -16.95 -24.61
CA TYR A 621 -26.26 -17.49 -25.97
C TYR A 621 -26.35 -19.01 -26.01
N GLN A 622 -25.75 -19.69 -25.03
CA GLN A 622 -25.81 -21.15 -24.94
C GLN A 622 -27.17 -21.71 -24.54
N ARG A 623 -28.09 -20.86 -24.06
CA ARG A 623 -29.39 -21.28 -23.53
C ARG A 623 -30.54 -21.12 -24.50
N LYS A 624 -30.26 -20.75 -25.76
CA LYS A 624 -31.27 -20.54 -26.80
C LYS A 624 -32.26 -21.72 -26.93
N ARG A 625 -31.76 -22.96 -26.99
CA ARG A 625 -32.60 -24.18 -27.11
C ARG A 625 -33.39 -24.50 -25.84
N GLU A 626 -32.90 -24.09 -24.67
CA GLU A 626 -33.60 -24.23 -23.39
C GLU A 626 -34.80 -23.28 -23.33
N PHE A 627 -34.59 -22.01 -23.70
CA PHE A 627 -35.67 -21.02 -23.78
C PHE A 627 -36.69 -21.36 -24.88
N ALA A 628 -36.25 -21.85 -26.04
CA ALA A 628 -37.16 -22.30 -27.09
C ALA A 628 -38.06 -23.46 -26.62
N ARG A 629 -37.52 -24.40 -25.82
CA ARG A 629 -38.32 -25.46 -25.19
C ARG A 629 -39.32 -24.90 -24.18
N TYR A 630 -38.93 -23.95 -23.34
CA TYR A 630 -39.88 -23.31 -22.41
C TYR A 630 -41.02 -22.61 -23.15
N LEU A 631 -40.72 -21.85 -24.21
CA LEU A 631 -41.74 -21.22 -25.06
C LEU A 631 -42.66 -22.26 -25.71
N SER A 632 -42.11 -23.39 -26.17
CA SER A 632 -42.88 -24.48 -26.81
C SER A 632 -43.84 -25.19 -25.86
N VAL A 633 -43.46 -25.31 -24.58
CA VAL A 633 -44.29 -25.90 -23.52
C VAL A 633 -45.35 -24.91 -23.00
N GLY A 634 -45.34 -23.66 -23.47
CA GLY A 634 -46.34 -22.64 -23.16
C GLY A 634 -45.92 -21.61 -22.11
N VAL A 635 -44.64 -21.54 -21.73
CA VAL A 635 -44.14 -20.45 -20.87
C VAL A 635 -44.24 -19.13 -21.63
N THR A 636 -44.92 -18.14 -21.06
CA THR A 636 -45.08 -16.83 -21.70
C THR A 636 -43.76 -16.05 -21.76
N PRO A 637 -43.59 -15.12 -22.72
CA PRO A 637 -42.42 -14.23 -22.75
C PRO A 637 -42.21 -13.44 -21.46
N ALA A 638 -43.30 -13.09 -20.76
CA ALA A 638 -43.24 -12.46 -19.44
C ALA A 638 -42.67 -13.41 -18.37
N GLY A 639 -43.07 -14.69 -18.40
CA GLY A 639 -42.50 -15.74 -17.54
C GLY A 639 -40.99 -15.93 -17.76
N ILE A 640 -40.53 -15.87 -19.02
CA ILE A 640 -39.09 -15.91 -19.32
C ILE A 640 -38.36 -14.69 -18.76
N LYS A 641 -38.90 -13.48 -18.92
CA LYS A 641 -38.30 -12.28 -18.31
C LYS A 641 -38.20 -12.42 -16.79
N LYS A 642 -39.21 -12.98 -16.13
CA LYS A 642 -39.19 -13.25 -14.67
C LYS A 642 -38.10 -14.26 -14.30
N MET A 643 -37.93 -15.33 -15.07
CA MET A 643 -36.83 -16.29 -14.87
C MET A 643 -35.44 -15.64 -15.00
N LEU A 644 -35.26 -14.77 -16.00
CA LEU A 644 -34.00 -14.04 -16.20
C LEU A 644 -33.70 -13.13 -15.02
N TRP A 645 -34.69 -12.42 -14.47
CA TRP A 645 -34.53 -11.59 -13.27
C TRP A 645 -34.11 -12.40 -12.03
N ILE A 646 -34.71 -13.57 -11.80
CA ILE A 646 -34.34 -14.46 -10.69
C ILE A 646 -32.88 -14.92 -10.86
N GLU A 647 -32.48 -15.20 -12.09
CA GLU A 647 -31.12 -15.64 -12.38
C GLU A 647 -30.09 -14.52 -12.17
N VAL A 648 -30.39 -13.29 -12.61
CA VAL A 648 -29.59 -12.09 -12.32
C VAL A 648 -29.33 -11.99 -10.82
N LEU A 649 -30.39 -12.14 -9.99
CA LEU A 649 -30.29 -12.04 -8.54
C LEU A 649 -29.36 -13.10 -7.94
N ILE A 650 -29.37 -14.33 -8.47
CA ILE A 650 -28.53 -15.42 -7.95
C ILE A 650 -27.08 -15.31 -8.43
N ILE A 651 -26.88 -14.93 -9.70
CA ILE A 651 -25.54 -14.78 -10.30
C ILE A 651 -24.81 -13.59 -9.68
N ALA A 652 -25.51 -12.48 -9.45
CA ALA A 652 -24.97 -11.31 -8.75
C ALA A 652 -24.82 -11.58 -7.25
N GLY A 653 -25.84 -12.15 -6.61
CA GLY A 653 -25.89 -12.27 -5.15
C GLY A 653 -24.91 -13.28 -4.55
N ARG A 654 -24.67 -14.43 -5.20
CA ARG A 654 -23.76 -15.47 -4.65
C ARG A 654 -22.33 -14.97 -4.41
N PRO A 655 -21.68 -14.29 -5.37
CA PRO A 655 -20.37 -13.68 -5.14
C PRO A 655 -20.37 -12.69 -3.98
N LEU A 656 -21.41 -11.87 -3.85
CA LEU A 656 -21.52 -10.89 -2.78
C LEU A 656 -21.58 -11.57 -1.41
N LEU A 657 -22.40 -12.62 -1.28
CA LEU A 657 -22.52 -13.42 -0.04
C LEU A 657 -21.21 -14.08 0.39
N ILE A 658 -20.31 -14.37 -0.55
CA ILE A 658 -18.98 -14.93 -0.25
C ILE A 658 -17.98 -13.81 0.07
N THR A 659 -18.05 -12.71 -0.67
CA THR A 659 -17.04 -11.64 -0.60
C THR A 659 -17.23 -10.77 0.63
N VAL A 660 -18.47 -10.52 1.07
CA VAL A 660 -18.72 -9.68 2.25
C VAL A 660 -18.09 -10.28 3.52
N PRO A 661 -18.28 -11.57 3.86
CA PRO A 661 -17.57 -12.20 4.99
C PRO A 661 -16.04 -12.18 4.82
N LEU A 662 -15.55 -12.43 3.61
CA LEU A 662 -14.12 -12.43 3.33
C LEU A 662 -13.50 -11.02 3.49
N ALA A 663 -14.21 -9.99 3.03
CA ALA A 663 -13.83 -8.59 3.21
C ALA A 663 -13.90 -8.18 4.69
N PHE A 664 -14.86 -8.69 5.46
CA PHE A 664 -14.94 -8.47 6.90
C PHE A 664 -13.74 -9.08 7.63
N ILE A 665 -13.37 -10.34 7.31
CA ILE A 665 -12.17 -10.99 7.85
C ILE A 665 -10.92 -10.19 7.49
N PHE A 666 -10.80 -9.75 6.23
CA PHE A 666 -9.69 -8.90 5.82
C PHE A 666 -9.66 -7.55 6.55
N THR A 667 -10.83 -6.96 6.82
CA THR A 667 -10.91 -5.69 7.57
C THR A 667 -10.39 -5.87 8.99
N ILE A 668 -10.75 -6.98 9.66
CA ILE A 668 -10.22 -7.30 10.99
C ILE A 668 -8.70 -7.44 10.93
N PHE A 669 -8.19 -8.25 10.00
CA PHE A 669 -6.75 -8.42 9.80
C PHE A 669 -6.04 -7.07 9.57
N ALA A 670 -6.55 -6.25 8.66
CA ALA A 670 -5.93 -4.98 8.30
C ALA A 670 -5.91 -3.98 9.48
N ILE A 671 -6.98 -3.93 10.29
CA ILE A 671 -7.02 -3.10 11.51
C ILE A 671 -5.95 -3.56 12.51
N THR A 672 -5.87 -4.88 12.75
CA THR A 672 -4.90 -5.45 13.69
C THR A 672 -3.47 -5.13 13.28
N GLU A 673 -3.13 -5.37 12.01
CA GLU A 673 -1.79 -5.06 11.47
C GLU A 673 -1.46 -3.57 11.44
N SER A 674 -2.47 -2.70 11.38
CA SER A 674 -2.26 -1.24 11.40
C SER A 674 -2.29 -0.65 12.81
N TYR A 675 -2.48 -1.48 13.83
CA TYR A 675 -2.59 -1.10 15.25
C TYR A 675 -3.67 -0.04 15.50
N LEU A 676 -4.66 0.04 14.63
CA LEU A 676 -5.74 1.03 14.68
C LEU A 676 -6.87 0.56 15.59
N LYS A 677 -7.50 1.49 16.31
CA LYS A 677 -8.72 1.19 17.07
C LYS A 677 -9.90 1.01 16.09
N PRO A 678 -10.73 -0.04 16.22
CA PRO A 678 -11.87 -0.27 15.32
C PRO A 678 -12.83 0.93 15.23
N ALA A 679 -12.96 1.70 16.32
CA ALA A 679 -13.80 2.89 16.40
C ALA A 679 -13.41 4.00 15.41
N GLU A 680 -12.15 4.07 14.98
CA GLU A 680 -11.71 5.07 13.98
C GLU A 680 -12.03 4.66 12.55
N LEU A 681 -12.01 3.35 12.25
CA LEU A 681 -12.30 2.86 10.90
C LEU A 681 -13.81 2.83 10.62
N LEU A 682 -14.63 2.42 11.60
CA LEU A 682 -16.09 2.29 11.47
C LEU A 682 -16.79 3.48 10.79
N PRO A 683 -16.53 4.75 11.16
CA PRO A 683 -17.19 5.91 10.53
C PRO A 683 -16.68 6.23 9.13
N VAL A 684 -15.45 5.83 8.78
CA VAL A 684 -14.80 6.16 7.49
C VAL A 684 -14.79 4.96 6.53
N LEU A 685 -15.40 3.84 6.93
CA LEU A 685 -15.45 2.63 6.12
C LEU A 685 -16.06 2.93 4.74
N PRO A 686 -15.46 2.48 3.63
CA PRO A 686 -15.87 2.85 2.27
C PRO A 686 -17.15 2.12 1.81
N VAL A 687 -18.18 2.09 2.64
CA VAL A 687 -19.45 1.40 2.40
C VAL A 687 -20.14 1.95 1.15
N LEU A 688 -20.14 3.27 0.95
CA LEU A 688 -20.81 3.90 -0.19
C LEU A 688 -20.17 3.47 -1.54
N PRO A 689 -18.84 3.60 -1.76
CA PRO A 689 -18.20 3.04 -2.97
C PRO A 689 -18.46 1.55 -3.19
N ILE A 690 -18.45 0.75 -2.11
CA ILE A 690 -18.75 -0.69 -2.19
C ILE A 690 -20.20 -0.91 -2.63
N MET A 691 -21.16 -0.19 -2.07
CA MET A 691 -22.57 -0.28 -2.43
C MET A 691 -22.84 0.19 -3.87
N ILE A 692 -22.16 1.24 -4.32
CA ILE A 692 -22.20 1.71 -5.71
C ILE A 692 -21.66 0.61 -6.64
N PHE A 693 -20.55 -0.03 -6.28
CA PHE A 693 -19.99 -1.12 -7.07
C PHE A 693 -20.93 -2.34 -7.11
N ILE A 694 -21.54 -2.70 -5.99
CA ILE A 694 -22.60 -3.72 -5.91
C ILE A 694 -23.76 -3.37 -6.85
N LEU A 695 -24.23 -2.13 -6.83
CA LEU A 695 -25.28 -1.66 -7.73
C LEU A 695 -24.86 -1.81 -9.20
N PHE A 696 -23.63 -1.39 -9.55
CA PHE A 696 -23.11 -1.57 -10.90
C PHE A 696 -23.06 -3.05 -11.31
N ILE A 697 -22.67 -3.97 -10.42
CA ILE A 697 -22.72 -5.41 -10.68
C ILE A 697 -24.14 -5.82 -11.09
N PHE A 698 -25.16 -5.46 -10.31
CA PHE A 698 -26.56 -5.78 -10.64
C PHE A 698 -27.02 -5.13 -11.95
N VAL A 699 -26.68 -3.85 -12.18
CA VAL A 699 -27.05 -3.10 -13.39
C VAL A 699 -26.41 -3.73 -14.63
N PHE A 700 -25.11 -4.04 -14.63
CA PHE A 700 -24.42 -4.60 -15.78
C PHE A 700 -24.84 -6.05 -16.07
N ILE A 701 -25.11 -6.87 -15.04
CA ILE A 701 -25.71 -8.20 -15.22
C ILE A 701 -27.10 -8.04 -15.83
N GLY A 702 -27.95 -7.18 -15.26
CA GLY A 702 -29.28 -6.90 -15.78
C GLY A 702 -29.27 -6.41 -17.22
N LEU A 703 -28.34 -5.52 -17.57
CA LEU A 703 -28.14 -5.01 -18.93
C LEU A 703 -27.73 -6.12 -19.89
N ALA A 704 -26.76 -6.95 -19.53
CA ALA A 704 -26.34 -8.09 -20.35
C ALA A 704 -27.49 -9.07 -20.59
N TYR A 705 -28.28 -9.33 -19.55
CA TYR A 705 -29.49 -10.15 -19.61
C TYR A 705 -30.60 -9.54 -20.45
N TYR A 706 -30.78 -8.22 -20.39
CA TYR A 706 -31.73 -7.50 -21.22
C TYR A 706 -31.35 -7.58 -22.70
N ILE A 707 -30.07 -7.31 -23.03
CA ILE A 707 -29.55 -7.36 -24.41
C ILE A 707 -29.64 -8.79 -24.96
N GLY A 708 -29.17 -9.78 -24.19
CA GLY A 708 -29.21 -11.19 -24.58
C GLY A 708 -30.63 -11.74 -24.69
N GLY A 709 -31.49 -11.43 -23.71
CA GLY A 709 -32.88 -11.85 -23.67
C GLY A 709 -33.73 -11.28 -24.81
N LYS A 710 -33.54 -10.00 -25.16
CA LYS A 710 -34.24 -9.37 -26.29
C LYS A 710 -33.92 -10.07 -27.61
N ARG A 711 -32.64 -10.39 -27.86
CA ARG A 711 -32.22 -11.14 -29.06
C ARG A 711 -32.79 -12.57 -29.09
N LEU A 712 -32.86 -13.23 -27.92
CA LEU A 712 -33.42 -14.58 -27.80
C LEU A 712 -34.91 -14.63 -28.10
N LEU A 713 -35.68 -13.66 -27.58
CA LEU A 713 -37.14 -13.58 -27.78
C LEU A 713 -37.54 -13.23 -29.23
N GLN A 714 -36.62 -12.66 -30.01
CA GLN A 714 -36.83 -12.33 -31.43
C GLN A 714 -36.47 -13.48 -32.39
N CYS A 715 -35.94 -14.60 -31.89
CA CYS A 715 -35.57 -15.73 -32.73
C CYS A 715 -36.79 -16.60 -33.10
N ASN A 716 -36.84 -17.10 -34.35
CA ASN A 716 -37.84 -18.09 -34.76
C ASN A 716 -37.72 -19.36 -33.91
N LEU A 717 -38.83 -19.80 -33.32
CA LEU A 717 -38.88 -20.98 -32.44
C LEU A 717 -38.48 -22.26 -33.20
N SER A 718 -38.95 -22.41 -34.43
CA SER A 718 -38.64 -23.54 -35.31
C SER A 718 -37.14 -23.62 -35.57
N GLU A 719 -36.50 -22.51 -35.92
CA GLU A 719 -35.06 -22.40 -36.15
C GLU A 719 -34.24 -22.68 -34.88
N ALA A 720 -34.71 -22.18 -33.72
CA ALA A 720 -34.08 -22.41 -32.44
C ALA A 720 -34.16 -23.89 -31.97
N LEU A 721 -35.16 -24.64 -32.44
CA LEU A 721 -35.37 -26.07 -32.11
C LEU A 721 -34.79 -27.02 -33.17
N GLN A 722 -34.79 -26.63 -34.45
CA GLN A 722 -34.30 -27.42 -35.59
C GLN A 722 -32.77 -27.41 -35.73
N ASN A 723 -32.06 -26.42 -35.19
CA ASN A 723 -30.60 -26.34 -35.30
C ASN A 723 -29.90 -27.47 -34.51
N ASP A 724 -29.89 -28.68 -35.05
CA ASP A 724 -28.93 -29.75 -34.77
C ASP A 724 -27.87 -29.88 -35.88
N SER A 725 -28.08 -29.29 -37.06
CA SER A 725 -27.10 -29.32 -38.16
C SER A 725 -27.51 -28.44 -39.33
N MET A 726 -26.51 -27.81 -39.97
CA MET A 726 -26.50 -27.10 -41.26
C MET A 726 -26.57 -25.56 -41.24
N VAL A 727 -25.34 -25.01 -41.40
CA VAL A 727 -24.91 -23.77 -42.10
C VAL A 727 -24.89 -22.44 -41.33
#